data_AF-A0A0R3LF08-F1
#
_entry.id   AF-A0A0R3LF08-F1
#
_cell.length_a   1.000
_cell.length_b   1.000
_cell.length_c   1.000
_cell.angle_alpha   90.00
_cell.angle_beta   90.00
_cell.angle_gamma   90.00
#
_symmetry.space_group_name_H-M   'P 1'
#
loop_
_entity.id
_entity.type
_entity.pdbx_description
1 polymer ?
#
loop_
_entity_poly.entity_id
_entity_poly.type
_entity_poly.pdbx_seq_one_letter_code
_entity_poly.pdbx_strand_id
1 'polypeptide(L)'
;PPPPPPPLPQPDRGFEETIGTRWVVWVGGLTLALGGFFMVRYSIEAGLLGPGVRTILGGLFALALLLAGEWTRRKESMSSIAALPIANIPAILTAAGTAVAFATVYAAYALYGFLVPATAFILLGLVAMGTMAAALLHGPALAGLGVVGAFVTPVLVSSGNADYWALYIYLAIVTAAAFGLARVRLWRWLAVTTIVFALLWTFPCLQCGPSMVGPHAFHVLVGFILAAPLVVCGFMFGPPADEGQVEPISSGSLAAYLFGATLIVLGSFHADTAMIVFGLLVAGSLVVAWRSDAAAGAVGAAAALVFVVFAEWAVRANSDMLVLPGGPLSGIGPNATDGSVSLHLISAAIFAAGFGVAGFLAQGRSVGPVIPVIWSAAAVFTPLALLVALYARIAQLDRSIPFAILAVALAAAYAAATEILSKREDRPGLQASIALFATGTLAALALALTFALEKGWLTISLALMSAGTAWISTQRPIPFLRTLAAILAGIVVLRIADDPRIVGSAVGTTPIFNWLLWGYGIPALSFWAGSIFLRRGGDDAPLRTVEAAAILFTVLLAFMEIRHVVNQGDVYSQSAGLTEIALQVCVALAMAIGLERLRIRTGSVIHNAGAILLTVFAGLAALFGLLGLENPILWHIDVGGTVINLLLLGYALPAVLALLLSYAVAGHRPVAYANTIAGAALILALAYVTFEIRRLYHGPFIAEGPTTAAEQYTYSIAYLAFGVVLLGIGILFNSERARLASAVVIGLTILKAFLIDMSTLTGVYRALSFMCLGLVLVAIGWLYQRILFRRQASAPPPAPAVSPGG
;
A
#
# COMPACT_ATOMS: atom_id res chain seq x y z
N PRO A 1 38.52 2.94 49.82
CA PRO A 1 38.92 3.73 48.63
C PRO A 1 37.89 3.57 47.49
N PRO A 2 37.43 4.66 46.84
CA PRO A 2 36.54 4.55 45.69
C PRO A 2 37.31 3.97 44.47
N PRO A 3 36.62 3.38 43.48
CA PRO A 3 37.24 2.87 42.26
C PRO A 3 37.87 4.01 41.45
N PRO A 4 38.95 3.75 40.68
CA PRO A 4 39.59 4.78 39.87
C PRO A 4 38.62 5.29 38.79
N PRO A 5 38.74 6.57 38.39
CA PRO A 5 37.91 7.12 37.32
C PRO A 5 38.15 6.37 36.00
N PRO A 6 37.15 6.29 35.11
CA PRO A 6 37.35 5.74 33.77
C PRO A 6 38.38 6.59 32.99
N PRO A 7 39.18 5.98 32.09
CA PRO A 7 40.15 6.73 31.29
C PRO A 7 39.42 7.73 30.40
N LEU A 8 39.95 8.95 30.30
CA LEU A 8 39.44 9.96 29.38
C LEU A 8 39.60 9.48 27.93
N PRO A 9 38.64 9.81 27.03
CA PRO A 9 38.76 9.48 25.61
C PRO A 9 40.03 10.14 25.05
N GLN A 10 40.88 9.35 24.40
CA GLN A 10 41.98 9.92 23.63
C GLN A 10 41.41 10.70 22.44
N PRO A 11 41.95 11.88 22.10
CA PRO A 11 41.48 12.65 20.96
C PRO A 11 41.71 11.84 19.68
N ASP A 12 40.67 11.78 18.82
CA ASP A 12 40.81 11.21 17.49
C ASP A 12 41.99 11.87 16.77
N ARG A 13 42.91 11.05 16.26
CA ARG A 13 44.03 11.53 15.45
C ARG A 13 43.47 12.33 14.29
N GLY A 14 43.80 13.61 14.24
CA GLY A 14 43.29 14.55 13.26
C GLY A 14 43.53 14.06 11.84
N PHE A 15 42.55 14.33 10.97
CA PHE A 15 42.60 14.09 9.52
C PHE A 15 43.88 14.69 8.89
N GLU A 16 44.42 15.77 9.48
CA GLU A 16 45.67 16.42 9.12
C GLU A 16 46.94 15.57 9.37
N GLU A 17 47.01 14.79 10.44
CA GLU A 17 48.21 13.99 10.79
C GLU A 17 48.32 12.73 9.90
N THR A 18 47.16 12.21 9.44
CA THR A 18 47.08 11.06 8.53
C THR A 18 47.41 11.45 7.08
N ILE A 19 47.13 12.69 6.69
CA ILE A 19 47.38 13.22 5.34
C ILE A 19 48.81 13.79 5.23
N GLY A 20 49.29 14.53 6.23
CA GLY A 20 50.58 15.23 6.19
C GLY A 20 51.79 14.31 6.05
N THR A 21 51.75 13.11 6.66
CA THR A 21 52.88 12.16 6.65
C THR A 21 52.84 11.14 5.51
N ARG A 22 51.68 10.96 4.85
CA ARG A 22 51.48 9.94 3.79
C ARG A 22 51.53 10.51 2.37
N TRP A 23 51.20 11.79 2.17
CA TRP A 23 51.13 12.35 0.81
C TRP A 23 52.48 12.37 0.11
N VAL A 24 53.59 12.67 0.82
CA VAL A 24 54.94 12.72 0.21
C VAL A 24 55.40 11.33 -0.26
N VAL A 25 55.06 10.27 0.46
CA VAL A 25 55.38 8.88 0.05
C VAL A 25 54.51 8.44 -1.13
N TRP A 26 53.23 8.83 -1.15
CA TRP A 26 52.34 8.56 -2.28
C TRP A 26 52.73 9.36 -3.53
N VAL A 27 53.10 10.63 -3.40
CA VAL A 27 53.57 11.47 -4.52
C VAL A 27 54.94 11.03 -4.99
N GLY A 28 55.88 10.74 -4.09
CA GLY A 28 57.18 10.17 -4.46
C GLY A 28 57.04 8.82 -5.17
N GLY A 29 56.19 7.93 -4.67
CA GLY A 29 55.84 6.67 -5.34
C GLY A 29 55.16 6.88 -6.69
N LEU A 30 54.26 7.86 -6.80
CA LEU A 30 53.58 8.21 -8.05
C LEU A 30 54.52 8.83 -9.08
N THR A 31 55.44 9.70 -8.69
CA THR A 31 56.45 10.30 -9.57
C THR A 31 57.44 9.25 -10.07
N LEU A 32 57.84 8.30 -9.20
CA LEU A 32 58.75 7.21 -9.57
C LEU A 32 58.04 6.18 -10.47
N ALA A 33 56.76 5.90 -10.21
CA ALA A 33 55.92 5.08 -11.08
C ALA A 33 55.68 5.75 -12.45
N LEU A 34 55.41 7.07 -12.47
CA LEU A 34 55.27 7.86 -13.70
C LEU A 34 56.59 7.94 -14.47
N GLY A 35 57.73 8.12 -13.79
CA GLY A 35 59.07 8.10 -14.39
C GLY A 35 59.40 6.74 -15.01
N GLY A 36 59.10 5.65 -14.30
CA GLY A 36 59.19 4.30 -14.85
C GLY A 36 58.26 4.08 -16.05
N PHE A 37 57.01 4.57 -15.97
CA PHE A 37 56.05 4.51 -17.07
C PHE A 37 56.51 5.29 -18.30
N PHE A 38 57.02 6.51 -18.15
CA PHE A 38 57.55 7.31 -19.24
C PHE A 38 58.83 6.70 -19.85
N MET A 39 59.70 6.10 -19.03
CA MET A 39 60.90 5.41 -19.52
C MET A 39 60.53 4.14 -20.31
N VAL A 40 59.57 3.35 -19.80
CA VAL A 40 59.01 2.22 -20.55
C VAL A 40 58.39 2.73 -21.83
N ARG A 41 57.49 3.72 -21.80
CA ARG A 41 56.87 4.33 -22.99
C ARG A 41 57.90 4.85 -24.00
N TYR A 42 58.96 5.51 -23.56
CA TYR A 42 60.04 5.94 -24.43
C TYR A 42 60.76 4.75 -25.08
N SER A 43 61.05 3.68 -24.32
CA SER A 43 61.61 2.44 -24.89
C SER A 43 60.66 1.74 -25.87
N ILE A 44 59.34 1.97 -25.72
CA ILE A 44 58.31 1.50 -26.64
C ILE A 44 58.34 2.31 -27.95
N GLU A 45 58.34 3.64 -27.84
CA GLU A 45 58.33 4.58 -28.96
C GLU A 45 59.65 4.57 -29.74
N ALA A 46 60.78 4.32 -29.08
CA ALA A 46 62.11 4.18 -29.69
C ALA A 46 62.39 2.78 -30.28
N GLY A 47 61.46 1.82 -30.16
CA GLY A 47 61.61 0.46 -30.70
C GLY A 47 62.65 -0.44 -30.01
N LEU A 48 63.22 -0.01 -28.88
CA LEU A 48 64.34 -0.68 -28.19
C LEU A 48 63.96 -2.04 -27.57
N LEU A 49 62.71 -2.19 -27.13
CA LEU A 49 62.20 -3.44 -26.57
C LEU A 49 61.02 -3.91 -27.42
N GLY A 50 61.12 -5.08 -28.06
CA GLY A 50 60.01 -5.67 -28.80
C GLY A 50 58.86 -6.12 -27.88
N PRO A 51 57.62 -6.25 -28.40
CA PRO A 51 56.46 -6.68 -27.60
C PRO A 51 56.67 -8.00 -26.84
N GLY A 52 57.40 -8.95 -27.42
CA GLY A 52 57.74 -10.23 -26.78
C GLY A 52 58.64 -10.06 -25.55
N VAL A 53 59.70 -9.26 -25.67
CA VAL A 53 60.64 -9.00 -24.56
C VAL A 53 59.94 -8.29 -23.40
N ARG A 54 59.03 -7.34 -23.68
CA ARG A 54 58.23 -6.66 -22.65
C ARG A 54 57.36 -7.64 -21.87
N THR A 55 56.73 -8.58 -22.57
CA THR A 55 55.87 -9.61 -21.96
C THR A 55 56.69 -10.56 -21.08
N ILE A 56 57.87 -10.99 -21.55
CA ILE A 56 58.78 -11.85 -20.77
C ILE A 56 59.30 -11.11 -19.53
N LEU A 57 59.73 -9.85 -19.67
CA LEU A 57 60.20 -9.05 -18.54
C LEU A 57 59.09 -8.79 -17.52
N GLY A 58 57.86 -8.53 -17.98
CA GLY A 58 56.68 -8.40 -17.10
C GLY A 58 56.41 -9.70 -16.32
N GLY A 59 56.50 -10.85 -16.98
CA GLY A 59 56.34 -12.17 -16.35
C GLY A 59 57.44 -12.48 -15.33
N LEU A 60 58.71 -12.19 -15.67
CA LEU A 60 59.85 -12.34 -14.76
C LEU A 60 59.73 -11.41 -13.54
N PHE A 61 59.28 -10.18 -13.75
CA PHE A 61 59.06 -9.22 -12.67
C PHE A 61 57.93 -9.66 -11.74
N ALA A 62 56.81 -10.14 -12.29
CA ALA A 62 55.74 -10.74 -11.50
C ALA A 62 56.24 -11.92 -10.66
N LEU A 63 57.00 -12.84 -11.27
CA LEU A 63 57.58 -13.98 -10.57
C LEU A 63 58.55 -13.54 -9.45
N ALA A 64 59.40 -12.55 -9.71
CA ALA A 64 60.32 -11.99 -8.71
C ALA A 64 59.57 -11.40 -7.50
N LEU A 65 58.47 -10.67 -7.74
CA LEU A 65 57.63 -10.12 -6.66
C LEU A 65 56.93 -11.22 -5.85
N LEU A 66 56.41 -12.26 -6.51
CA LEU A 66 55.80 -13.41 -5.83
C LEU A 66 56.81 -14.18 -4.97
N LEU A 67 58.01 -14.43 -5.50
CA LEU A 67 59.10 -15.07 -4.76
C LEU A 67 59.58 -14.21 -3.59
N ALA A 68 59.68 -12.89 -3.76
CA ALA A 68 60.02 -11.96 -2.69
C ALA A 68 58.94 -11.93 -1.58
N GLY A 69 57.65 -11.99 -1.96
CA GLY A 69 56.52 -12.09 -1.02
C GLY A 69 56.56 -13.38 -0.20
N GLU A 70 56.86 -14.52 -0.84
CA GLU A 70 57.01 -15.81 -0.13
C GLU A 70 58.25 -15.83 0.77
N TRP A 71 59.38 -15.29 0.31
CA TRP A 71 60.63 -15.24 1.07
C TRP A 71 60.53 -14.35 2.32
N THR A 72 59.92 -13.17 2.18
CA THR A 72 59.68 -12.26 3.31
C THR A 72 58.72 -12.87 4.34
N ARG A 73 57.65 -13.56 3.90
CA ARG A 73 56.74 -14.29 4.79
C ARG A 73 57.47 -15.32 5.66
N ARG A 74 58.39 -16.10 5.07
CA ARG A 74 59.14 -17.13 5.79
C ARG A 74 60.09 -16.53 6.85
N LYS A 75 60.58 -15.31 6.63
CA LYS A 75 61.48 -14.61 7.55
C LYS A 75 60.76 -13.90 8.70
N GLU A 76 59.63 -13.25 8.45
CA GLU A 76 58.86 -12.56 9.50
C GLU A 76 58.29 -13.53 10.54
N SER A 77 58.02 -14.79 10.17
CA SER A 77 57.64 -15.86 11.09
C SER A 77 58.69 -16.18 12.18
N MET A 78 59.95 -15.74 12.03
CA MET A 78 61.04 -16.04 12.98
C MET A 78 61.34 -14.89 13.97
N SER A 79 60.70 -13.73 13.82
CA SER A 79 60.96 -12.54 14.63
C SER A 79 59.70 -12.11 15.40
N SER A 80 59.64 -12.42 16.70
CA SER A 80 58.56 -12.03 17.61
C SER A 80 58.69 -10.57 18.07
N ILE A 81 58.58 -9.60 17.15
CA ILE A 81 58.54 -8.17 17.51
C ILE A 81 57.16 -7.59 17.19
N ALA A 82 56.64 -6.86 18.17
CA ALA A 82 55.28 -6.34 18.28
C ALA A 82 54.70 -5.78 16.98
N ALA A 83 53.51 -6.27 16.63
CA ALA A 83 52.71 -5.81 15.51
C ALA A 83 52.32 -4.34 15.67
N LEU A 84 53.01 -3.45 14.95
CA LEU A 84 52.38 -2.19 14.54
C LEU A 84 51.37 -2.51 13.42
N PRO A 85 50.18 -1.89 13.42
CA PRO A 85 49.11 -2.16 12.43
C PRO A 85 49.40 -1.48 11.07
N ILE A 86 50.66 -1.51 10.62
CA ILE A 86 51.12 -0.82 9.43
C ILE A 86 51.58 -1.88 8.41
N ALA A 87 50.67 -2.23 7.51
CA ALA A 87 50.89 -2.87 6.21
C ALA A 87 51.72 -4.19 6.20
N ASN A 88 51.04 -5.33 6.00
CA ASN A 88 51.65 -6.64 5.77
C ASN A 88 52.47 -6.64 4.45
N ILE A 89 53.78 -6.41 4.55
CA ILE A 89 54.71 -6.29 3.40
C ILE A 89 54.67 -7.56 2.52
N PRO A 90 54.74 -8.80 3.06
CA PRO A 90 54.57 -10.00 2.24
C PRO A 90 53.28 -10.03 1.44
N ALA A 91 52.15 -9.65 2.03
CA ALA A 91 50.85 -9.63 1.33
C ALA A 91 50.80 -8.60 0.20
N ILE A 92 51.43 -7.43 0.38
CA ILE A 92 51.51 -6.37 -0.65
C ILE A 92 52.37 -6.84 -1.82
N LEU A 93 53.52 -7.46 -1.56
CA LEU A 93 54.40 -8.00 -2.60
C LEU A 93 53.70 -9.10 -3.40
N THR A 94 52.99 -10.01 -2.73
CA THR A 94 52.20 -11.04 -3.39
C THR A 94 51.06 -10.42 -4.23
N ALA A 95 50.32 -9.45 -3.68
CA ALA A 95 49.25 -8.76 -4.42
C ALA A 95 49.77 -8.03 -5.66
N ALA A 96 50.86 -7.28 -5.52
CA ALA A 96 51.53 -6.62 -6.63
C ALA A 96 52.01 -7.63 -7.68
N GLY A 97 52.66 -8.72 -7.27
CA GLY A 97 53.09 -9.80 -8.16
C GLY A 97 51.94 -10.43 -8.93
N THR A 98 50.81 -10.73 -8.27
CA THR A 98 49.61 -11.27 -8.93
C THR A 98 48.95 -10.28 -9.88
N ALA A 99 48.92 -8.98 -9.55
CA ALA A 99 48.39 -7.95 -10.42
C ALA A 99 49.26 -7.76 -11.68
N VAL A 100 50.58 -7.77 -11.52
CA VAL A 100 51.53 -7.73 -12.66
C VAL A 100 51.39 -8.98 -13.52
N ALA A 101 51.26 -10.17 -12.92
CA ALA A 101 51.02 -11.40 -13.67
C ALA A 101 49.73 -11.31 -14.50
N PHE A 102 48.64 -10.86 -13.88
CA PHE A 102 47.35 -10.67 -14.54
C PHE A 102 47.45 -9.67 -15.71
N ALA A 103 48.05 -8.50 -15.46
CA ALA A 103 48.25 -7.47 -16.49
C ALA A 103 49.16 -7.96 -17.63
N THR A 104 50.19 -8.75 -17.33
CA THR A 104 51.11 -9.32 -18.34
C THR A 104 50.39 -10.30 -19.26
N VAL A 105 49.60 -11.21 -18.70
CA VAL A 105 48.80 -12.16 -19.50
C VAL A 105 47.78 -11.42 -20.35
N TYR A 106 47.09 -10.42 -19.78
CA TYR A 106 46.13 -9.61 -20.52
C TYR A 106 46.79 -8.80 -21.66
N ALA A 107 47.94 -8.19 -21.42
CA ALA A 107 48.69 -7.45 -22.44
C ALA A 107 49.16 -8.37 -23.58
N ALA A 108 49.65 -9.57 -23.26
CA ALA A 108 50.04 -10.57 -24.24
C ALA A 108 48.88 -10.95 -25.19
N TYR A 109 47.66 -10.96 -24.66
CA TYR A 109 46.43 -11.19 -25.41
C TYR A 109 45.95 -9.93 -26.17
N ALA A 110 45.52 -8.90 -25.44
CA ALA A 110 44.75 -7.78 -25.98
C ALA A 110 45.60 -6.73 -26.72
N LEU A 111 46.87 -6.55 -26.32
CA LEU A 111 47.74 -5.53 -26.91
C LEU A 111 48.68 -6.10 -27.97
N TYR A 112 49.14 -7.34 -27.78
CA TYR A 112 50.20 -7.93 -28.60
C TYR A 112 49.76 -9.12 -29.45
N GLY A 113 48.58 -9.71 -29.21
CA GLY A 113 48.05 -10.82 -30.02
C GLY A 113 48.87 -12.12 -29.94
N PHE A 114 49.68 -12.31 -28.91
CA PHE A 114 50.50 -13.51 -28.72
C PHE A 114 49.70 -14.71 -28.20
N LEU A 115 48.60 -14.46 -27.51
CA LEU A 115 47.74 -15.49 -26.95
C LEU A 115 46.42 -15.53 -27.70
N VAL A 116 45.95 -16.74 -28.01
CA VAL A 116 44.56 -16.94 -28.43
C VAL A 116 43.61 -16.78 -27.22
N PRO A 117 42.34 -16.37 -27.43
CA PRO A 117 41.40 -16.10 -26.35
C PRO A 117 41.31 -17.22 -25.30
N ALA A 118 41.21 -18.48 -25.73
CA ALA A 118 41.10 -19.62 -24.81
C ALA A 118 42.30 -19.75 -23.86
N THR A 119 43.52 -19.58 -24.37
CA THR A 119 44.75 -19.65 -23.55
C THR A 119 44.83 -18.48 -22.58
N ALA A 120 44.49 -17.27 -23.04
CA ALA A 120 44.46 -16.09 -22.18
C ALA A 120 43.44 -16.23 -21.04
N PHE A 121 42.25 -16.75 -21.35
CA PHE A 121 41.19 -17.02 -20.38
C PHE A 121 41.64 -18.00 -19.29
N ILE A 122 42.24 -19.13 -19.67
CA ILE A 122 42.75 -20.13 -18.74
C ILE A 122 43.87 -19.55 -17.87
N LEU A 123 44.84 -18.83 -18.46
CA LEU A 123 45.95 -18.25 -17.72
C LEU A 123 45.50 -17.17 -16.72
N LEU A 124 44.61 -16.26 -17.12
CA LEU A 124 44.05 -15.25 -16.22
C LEU A 124 43.24 -15.91 -15.09
N GLY A 125 42.47 -16.96 -15.41
CA GLY A 125 41.76 -17.77 -14.42
C GLY A 125 42.70 -18.44 -13.42
N LEU A 126 43.81 -19.04 -13.88
CA LEU A 126 44.83 -19.66 -13.03
C LEU A 126 45.52 -18.63 -12.13
N VAL A 127 45.86 -17.45 -12.66
CA VAL A 127 46.43 -16.35 -11.86
C VAL A 127 45.45 -15.92 -10.78
N ALA A 128 44.17 -15.74 -11.12
CA ALA A 128 43.14 -15.33 -10.15
C ALA A 128 42.89 -16.40 -9.07
N MET A 129 42.82 -17.69 -9.44
CA MET A 129 42.73 -18.79 -8.49
C MET A 129 43.98 -18.92 -7.62
N GLY A 130 45.17 -18.75 -8.20
CA GLY A 130 46.43 -18.70 -7.46
C GLY A 130 46.47 -17.54 -6.46
N THR A 131 45.89 -16.39 -6.83
CA THR A 131 45.73 -15.23 -5.94
C THR A 131 44.80 -15.55 -4.76
N MET A 132 43.67 -16.23 -5.01
CA MET A 132 42.79 -16.73 -3.95
C MET A 132 43.48 -17.76 -3.05
N ALA A 133 44.24 -18.70 -3.62
CA ALA A 133 44.99 -19.67 -2.84
C ALA A 133 46.06 -19.00 -1.96
N ALA A 134 46.78 -18.00 -2.50
CA ALA A 134 47.74 -17.21 -1.74
C ALA A 134 47.09 -16.42 -0.59
N ALA A 135 45.80 -16.07 -0.69
CA ALA A 135 45.07 -15.42 0.37
C ALA A 135 44.94 -16.28 1.65
N LEU A 136 45.02 -17.62 1.53
CA LEU A 136 45.10 -18.50 2.71
C LEU A 136 46.32 -18.19 3.58
N LEU A 137 47.38 -17.65 2.98
CA LEU A 137 48.65 -17.36 3.65
C LEU A 137 48.78 -15.87 4.01
N HIS A 138 48.24 -14.99 3.17
CA HIS A 138 48.49 -13.55 3.23
C HIS A 138 47.28 -12.69 3.65
N GLY A 139 46.09 -13.28 3.77
CA GLY A 139 44.92 -12.61 4.35
C GLY A 139 43.84 -12.15 3.34
N PRO A 140 42.78 -11.47 3.83
CA PRO A 140 41.51 -11.30 3.11
C PRO A 140 41.59 -10.38 1.88
N ALA A 141 42.48 -9.39 1.86
CA ALA A 141 42.59 -8.46 0.73
C ALA A 141 42.94 -9.17 -0.60
N LEU A 142 43.83 -10.16 -0.54
CA LEU A 142 44.21 -10.99 -1.69
C LEU A 142 43.05 -11.88 -2.15
N ALA A 143 42.20 -12.36 -1.24
CA ALA A 143 41.02 -13.14 -1.61
C ALA A 143 40.05 -12.28 -2.44
N GLY A 144 39.84 -11.03 -2.02
CA GLY A 144 39.03 -10.08 -2.76
C GLY A 144 39.57 -9.80 -4.15
N LEU A 145 40.88 -9.53 -4.27
CA LEU A 145 41.54 -9.34 -5.56
C LEU A 145 41.41 -10.56 -6.47
N GLY A 146 41.62 -11.76 -5.92
CA GLY A 146 41.48 -13.02 -6.67
C GLY A 146 40.05 -13.26 -7.15
N VAL A 147 39.04 -13.02 -6.31
CA VAL A 147 37.62 -13.13 -6.70
C VAL A 147 37.27 -12.12 -7.78
N VAL A 148 37.61 -10.83 -7.58
CA VAL A 148 37.36 -9.78 -8.59
C VAL A 148 38.05 -10.12 -9.90
N GLY A 149 39.34 -10.47 -9.87
CA GLY A 149 40.09 -10.87 -11.05
C GLY A 149 39.43 -12.04 -11.77
N ALA A 150 39.02 -13.09 -11.04
CA ALA A 150 38.41 -14.28 -11.63
C ALA A 150 37.07 -13.99 -12.32
N PHE A 151 36.21 -13.16 -11.71
CA PHE A 151 34.91 -12.79 -12.28
C PHE A 151 35.00 -11.72 -13.38
N VAL A 152 36.09 -10.94 -13.44
CA VAL A 152 36.34 -9.95 -14.50
C VAL A 152 37.00 -10.59 -15.74
N THR A 153 37.77 -11.67 -15.58
CA THR A 153 38.44 -12.38 -16.69
C THR A 153 37.57 -12.61 -17.93
N PRO A 154 36.30 -13.08 -17.83
CA PRO A 154 35.49 -13.32 -19.01
C PRO A 154 35.07 -12.05 -19.76
N VAL A 155 35.02 -10.90 -19.09
CA VAL A 155 34.74 -9.61 -19.74
C VAL A 155 35.95 -9.13 -20.54
N LEU A 156 37.16 -9.43 -20.04
CA LEU A 156 38.41 -8.99 -20.65
C LEU A 156 38.80 -9.80 -21.89
N VAL A 157 38.37 -11.06 -21.97
CA VAL A 157 38.72 -11.94 -23.08
C VAL A 157 37.55 -12.02 -24.06
N SER A 158 37.66 -11.32 -25.20
CA SER A 158 36.68 -11.38 -26.27
C SER A 158 36.91 -12.61 -27.17
N SER A 159 35.86 -13.41 -27.36
CA SER A 159 35.80 -14.46 -28.39
C SER A 159 34.79 -14.07 -29.47
N GLY A 160 35.08 -14.38 -30.73
CA GLY A 160 34.16 -14.14 -31.85
C GLY A 160 32.88 -14.98 -31.77
N ASN A 161 32.88 -16.07 -30.98
CA ASN A 161 31.73 -16.90 -30.64
C ASN A 161 31.67 -17.05 -29.11
N ALA A 162 30.56 -16.68 -28.49
CA ALA A 162 30.37 -16.83 -27.04
C ALA A 162 29.97 -18.27 -26.69
N ASP A 163 30.75 -18.94 -25.85
CA ASP A 163 30.45 -20.27 -25.31
C ASP A 163 30.11 -20.16 -23.81
N TYR A 164 28.81 -20.16 -23.51
CA TYR A 164 28.30 -20.03 -22.15
C TYR A 164 28.51 -21.30 -21.30
N TRP A 165 28.65 -22.48 -21.92
CA TRP A 165 28.95 -23.70 -21.17
C TRP A 165 30.36 -23.62 -20.59
N ALA A 166 31.35 -23.27 -21.41
CA ALA A 166 32.72 -23.08 -20.96
C ALA A 166 32.81 -21.99 -19.87
N LEU A 167 32.10 -20.88 -20.06
CA LEU A 167 32.01 -19.78 -19.09
C LEU A 167 31.46 -20.24 -17.74
N TYR A 168 30.30 -20.90 -17.72
CA TYR A 168 29.65 -21.27 -16.47
C TYR A 168 30.33 -22.45 -15.76
N ILE A 169 31.00 -23.35 -16.49
CA ILE A 169 31.89 -24.34 -15.87
C ILE A 169 33.07 -23.65 -15.18
N TYR A 170 33.69 -22.66 -15.82
CA TYR A 170 34.74 -21.86 -15.21
C TYR A 170 34.23 -21.11 -13.96
N LEU A 171 33.08 -20.43 -14.06
CA LEU A 171 32.49 -19.71 -12.92
C LEU A 171 32.08 -20.64 -11.78
N ALA A 172 31.66 -21.87 -12.07
CA ALA A 172 31.40 -22.89 -11.05
C ALA A 172 32.68 -23.24 -10.26
N ILE A 173 33.81 -23.43 -10.95
CA ILE A 173 35.10 -23.71 -10.31
C ILE A 173 35.54 -22.51 -9.45
N VAL A 174 35.44 -21.29 -9.98
CA VAL A 174 35.77 -20.05 -9.25
C VAL A 174 34.89 -19.89 -8.02
N THR A 175 33.58 -20.12 -8.16
CA THR A 175 32.61 -20.03 -7.06
C THR A 175 32.89 -21.08 -5.99
N ALA A 176 33.20 -22.32 -6.37
CA ALA A 176 33.59 -23.37 -5.44
C ALA A 176 34.88 -23.03 -4.67
N ALA A 177 35.90 -22.50 -5.37
CA ALA A 177 37.14 -22.06 -4.74
C ALA A 177 36.91 -20.91 -3.76
N ALA A 178 36.09 -19.92 -4.15
CA ALA A 178 35.79 -18.76 -3.31
C ALA A 178 34.95 -19.12 -2.08
N PHE A 179 33.92 -19.96 -2.23
CA PHE A 179 33.15 -20.46 -1.08
C PHE A 179 33.96 -21.39 -0.19
N GLY A 180 34.80 -22.25 -0.75
CA GLY A 180 35.74 -23.07 0.02
C GLY A 180 36.69 -22.21 0.85
N LEU A 181 37.27 -21.16 0.24
CA LEU A 181 38.14 -20.20 0.93
C LEU A 181 37.39 -19.41 2.02
N ALA A 182 36.21 -18.90 1.68
CA ALA A 182 35.33 -18.21 2.63
C ALA A 182 34.98 -19.11 3.82
N ARG A 183 34.80 -20.41 3.57
CA ARG A 183 34.51 -21.39 4.62
C ARG A 183 35.72 -21.67 5.48
N VAL A 184 36.88 -21.96 4.91
CA VAL A 184 38.11 -22.28 5.66
C VAL A 184 38.49 -21.13 6.61
N ARG A 185 38.31 -19.88 6.17
CA ARG A 185 38.68 -18.69 6.94
C ARG A 185 37.50 -18.00 7.66
N LEU A 186 36.27 -18.50 7.51
CA LEU A 186 35.03 -17.88 8.02
C LEU A 186 34.81 -16.43 7.55
N TRP A 187 35.31 -16.07 6.36
CA TRP A 187 35.16 -14.73 5.80
C TRP A 187 33.79 -14.57 5.12
N ARG A 188 32.78 -14.20 5.92
CA ARG A 188 31.39 -13.99 5.46
C ARG A 188 31.28 -13.01 4.29
N TRP A 189 32.03 -11.92 4.33
CA TRP A 189 32.03 -10.91 3.27
C TRP A 189 32.44 -11.50 1.91
N LEU A 190 33.38 -12.46 1.90
CA LEU A 190 33.87 -13.09 0.68
C LEU A 190 32.74 -13.91 0.02
N ALA A 191 32.04 -14.71 0.81
CA ALA A 191 30.88 -15.47 0.33
C ALA A 191 29.80 -14.55 -0.26
N VAL A 192 29.47 -13.45 0.42
CA VAL A 192 28.49 -12.46 -0.08
C VAL A 192 28.95 -11.86 -1.41
N THR A 193 30.22 -11.43 -1.52
CA THR A 193 30.74 -10.86 -2.77
C THR A 193 30.72 -11.87 -3.93
N THR A 194 31.05 -13.14 -3.67
CA THR A 194 30.99 -14.21 -4.66
C THR A 194 29.56 -14.44 -5.15
N ILE A 195 28.56 -14.44 -4.25
CA ILE A 195 27.14 -14.58 -4.62
C ILE A 195 26.70 -13.41 -5.50
N VAL A 196 27.05 -12.17 -5.13
CA VAL A 196 26.69 -10.98 -5.92
C VAL A 196 27.29 -11.07 -7.33
N PHE A 197 28.58 -11.38 -7.46
CA PHE A 197 29.20 -11.53 -8.78
C PHE A 197 28.63 -12.71 -9.58
N ALA A 198 28.40 -13.86 -8.94
CA ALA A 198 27.75 -14.99 -9.60
C ALA A 198 26.35 -14.63 -10.12
N LEU A 199 25.57 -13.84 -9.35
CA LEU A 199 24.26 -13.37 -9.77
C LEU A 199 24.33 -12.34 -10.91
N LEU A 200 25.31 -11.43 -10.90
CA LEU A 200 25.49 -10.49 -12.02
C LEU A 200 25.74 -11.21 -13.35
N TRP A 201 26.40 -12.38 -13.31
CA TRP A 201 26.63 -13.21 -14.48
C TRP A 201 25.38 -13.94 -15.00
N THR A 202 24.22 -13.86 -14.34
CA THR A 202 22.97 -14.37 -14.93
C THR A 202 22.35 -13.42 -15.94
N PHE A 203 22.73 -12.14 -15.98
CA PHE A 203 22.11 -11.13 -16.85
C PHE A 203 22.57 -11.19 -18.33
N PRO A 204 23.86 -11.35 -18.64
CA PRO A 204 24.32 -11.36 -20.02
C PRO A 204 23.62 -12.45 -20.83
N CYS A 205 23.00 -12.06 -21.95
CA CYS A 205 22.41 -13.00 -22.91
C CYS A 205 21.24 -13.83 -22.36
N LEU A 206 20.57 -13.35 -21.31
CA LEU A 206 19.38 -13.96 -20.73
C LEU A 206 18.23 -14.17 -21.75
N GLN A 207 18.18 -13.34 -22.80
CA GLN A 207 17.17 -13.37 -23.87
C GLN A 207 17.73 -13.78 -25.24
N CYS A 208 18.92 -14.37 -25.32
CA CYS A 208 19.57 -14.77 -26.58
C CYS A 208 18.99 -16.04 -27.25
N GLY A 209 17.86 -16.55 -26.75
CA GLY A 209 17.15 -17.69 -27.32
C GLY A 209 17.27 -18.99 -26.51
N PRO A 210 16.53 -20.05 -26.92
CA PRO A 210 16.31 -21.24 -26.10
C PRO A 210 17.58 -22.05 -25.78
N SER A 211 18.57 -22.02 -26.67
CA SER A 211 19.84 -22.74 -26.48
C SER A 211 20.62 -22.24 -25.26
N MET A 212 20.35 -21.02 -24.78
CA MET A 212 21.02 -20.43 -23.62
C MET A 212 20.40 -20.83 -22.28
N VAL A 213 19.19 -21.39 -22.27
CA VAL A 213 18.50 -21.77 -21.02
C VAL A 213 19.29 -22.83 -20.24
N GLY A 214 19.82 -23.84 -20.93
CA GLY A 214 20.62 -24.91 -20.33
C GLY A 214 21.85 -24.40 -19.57
N PRO A 215 22.76 -23.64 -20.22
CA PRO A 215 23.92 -23.03 -19.56
C PRO A 215 23.55 -22.17 -18.33
N HIS A 216 22.57 -21.28 -18.46
CA HIS A 216 22.15 -20.40 -17.35
C HIS A 216 21.55 -21.20 -16.19
N ALA A 217 20.74 -22.21 -16.50
CA ALA A 217 20.15 -23.10 -15.51
C ALA A 217 21.23 -23.90 -14.77
N PHE A 218 22.27 -24.37 -15.46
CA PHE A 218 23.44 -25.01 -14.84
C PHE A 218 24.15 -24.07 -13.86
N HIS A 219 24.38 -22.81 -14.25
CA HIS A 219 25.07 -21.82 -13.42
C HIS A 219 24.37 -21.59 -12.08
N VAL A 220 23.06 -21.30 -12.09
CA VAL A 220 22.31 -21.07 -10.85
C VAL A 220 22.14 -22.35 -10.02
N LEU A 221 22.00 -23.51 -10.67
CA LEU A 221 21.88 -24.80 -9.99
C LEU A 221 23.16 -25.18 -9.25
N VAL A 222 24.32 -25.09 -9.93
CA VAL A 222 25.61 -25.40 -9.31
C VAL A 222 25.94 -24.38 -8.23
N GLY A 223 25.68 -23.09 -8.46
CA GLY A 223 25.85 -22.06 -7.45
C GLY A 223 25.03 -22.34 -6.19
N PHE A 224 23.77 -22.74 -6.34
CA PHE A 224 22.91 -23.18 -5.23
C PHE A 224 23.46 -24.41 -4.51
N ILE A 225 23.86 -25.45 -5.26
CA ILE A 225 24.43 -26.70 -4.72
C ILE A 225 25.74 -26.43 -3.96
N LEU A 226 26.50 -25.41 -4.33
CA LEU A 226 27.71 -25.00 -3.61
C LEU A 226 27.38 -24.13 -2.38
N ALA A 227 26.44 -23.18 -2.51
CA ALA A 227 26.07 -22.27 -1.44
C ALA A 227 25.40 -22.98 -0.26
N ALA A 228 24.49 -23.91 -0.53
CA ALA A 228 23.79 -24.66 0.52
C ALA A 228 24.75 -25.33 1.52
N PRO A 229 25.68 -26.24 1.13
CA PRO A 229 26.61 -26.88 2.05
C PRO A 229 27.67 -25.95 2.66
N LEU A 230 28.12 -24.91 1.95
CA LEU A 230 29.32 -24.15 2.33
C LEU A 230 29.02 -22.83 3.05
N VAL A 231 27.87 -22.22 2.77
CA VAL A 231 27.49 -20.88 3.26
C VAL A 231 26.43 -20.96 4.34
N VAL A 232 25.43 -21.84 4.20
CA VAL A 232 24.30 -21.91 5.14
C VAL A 232 24.74 -22.39 6.51
N CYS A 233 24.53 -21.57 7.53
CA CYS A 233 24.87 -21.94 8.90
C CYS A 233 24.04 -23.15 9.35
N GLY A 234 24.65 -24.08 10.09
CA GLY A 234 24.00 -25.27 10.64
C GLY A 234 23.67 -26.36 9.62
N PHE A 235 24.11 -26.23 8.36
CA PHE A 235 23.86 -27.22 7.31
C PHE A 235 25.16 -27.77 6.72
N MET A 236 25.34 -29.10 6.80
CA MET A 236 26.52 -29.82 6.30
C MET A 236 27.86 -29.21 6.73
N PHE A 237 28.56 -28.54 5.80
CA PHE A 237 29.89 -27.99 6.02
C PHE A 237 29.84 -26.50 6.42
N GLY A 238 28.66 -25.92 6.59
CA GLY A 238 28.49 -24.52 6.92
C GLY A 238 29.00 -24.13 8.32
N PRO A 239 29.04 -22.82 8.64
CA PRO A 239 29.35 -22.35 10.00
C PRO A 239 28.32 -22.84 11.03
N PRO A 240 28.63 -22.85 12.34
CA PRO A 240 27.62 -23.14 13.36
C PRO A 240 26.49 -22.10 13.31
N ALA A 241 25.26 -22.55 13.56
CA ALA A 241 24.07 -21.70 13.60
C ALA A 241 23.63 -21.42 15.04
N ASP A 242 23.04 -20.24 15.25
CA ASP A 242 22.31 -19.93 16.48
C ASP A 242 20.90 -20.53 16.38
N GLU A 243 20.49 -21.29 17.40
CA GLU A 243 19.22 -22.00 17.39
C GLU A 243 18.01 -21.04 17.37
N GLY A 244 16.99 -21.37 16.58
CA GLY A 244 15.75 -20.60 16.51
C GLY A 244 15.86 -19.22 15.85
N GLN A 245 17.00 -18.89 15.24
CA GLN A 245 17.21 -17.61 14.56
C GLN A 245 17.40 -17.78 13.05
N VAL A 246 16.84 -16.84 12.30
CA VAL A 246 17.11 -16.72 10.86
C VAL A 246 18.44 -16.00 10.69
N GLU A 247 19.35 -16.60 9.91
CA GLU A 247 20.62 -15.96 9.59
C GLU A 247 20.52 -15.33 8.18
N PRO A 248 20.69 -14.00 8.06
CA PRO A 248 20.42 -13.29 6.81
C PRO A 248 21.29 -13.73 5.62
N ILE A 249 22.55 -14.10 5.83
CA ILE A 249 23.44 -14.52 4.73
C ILE A 249 23.06 -15.91 4.23
N SER A 250 22.71 -16.81 5.13
CA SER A 250 22.24 -18.17 4.86
C SER A 250 20.96 -18.13 4.04
N SER A 251 19.95 -17.40 4.52
CA SER A 251 18.70 -17.23 3.81
C SER A 251 18.87 -16.44 2.50
N GLY A 252 19.68 -15.37 2.52
CA GLY A 252 19.96 -14.52 1.37
C GLY A 252 20.73 -15.22 0.25
N SER A 253 21.65 -16.13 0.59
CA SER A 253 22.41 -16.90 -0.40
C SER A 253 21.53 -17.83 -1.22
N LEU A 254 20.63 -18.59 -0.56
CA LEU A 254 19.65 -19.43 -1.24
C LEU A 254 18.66 -18.59 -2.04
N ALA A 255 18.16 -17.50 -1.46
CA ALA A 255 17.25 -16.58 -2.13
C ALA A 255 17.86 -15.93 -3.39
N ALA A 256 19.16 -15.62 -3.38
CA ALA A 256 19.85 -15.05 -4.54
C ALA A 256 19.89 -16.01 -5.74
N TYR A 257 20.21 -17.28 -5.52
CA TYR A 257 20.19 -18.28 -6.59
C TYR A 257 18.76 -18.62 -7.05
N LEU A 258 17.79 -18.65 -6.12
CA LEU A 258 16.38 -18.73 -6.47
C LEU A 258 15.93 -17.56 -7.36
N PHE A 259 16.35 -16.34 -7.02
CA PHE A 259 16.08 -15.15 -7.82
C PHE A 259 16.73 -15.24 -9.20
N GLY A 260 17.97 -15.71 -9.30
CA GLY A 260 18.61 -16.00 -10.58
C GLY A 260 17.81 -17.01 -11.42
N ALA A 261 17.30 -18.09 -10.81
CA ALA A 261 16.42 -19.03 -11.49
C ALA A 261 15.09 -18.41 -11.92
N THR A 262 14.51 -17.52 -11.11
CA THR A 262 13.33 -16.74 -11.49
C THR A 262 13.61 -15.87 -12.71
N LEU A 263 14.74 -15.15 -12.76
CA LEU A 263 15.12 -14.35 -13.92
C LEU A 263 15.24 -15.19 -15.19
N ILE A 264 15.79 -16.41 -15.08
CA ILE A 264 15.88 -17.34 -16.21
C ILE A 264 14.49 -17.77 -16.66
N VAL A 265 13.61 -18.18 -15.73
CA VAL A 265 12.21 -18.56 -16.06
C VAL A 265 11.50 -17.43 -16.80
N LEU A 266 11.58 -16.20 -16.30
CA LEU A 266 10.93 -15.04 -16.91
C LEU A 266 11.56 -14.68 -18.27
N GLY A 267 12.89 -14.68 -18.35
CA GLY A 267 13.64 -14.35 -19.56
C GLY A 267 13.49 -15.40 -20.67
N SER A 268 13.24 -16.66 -20.30
CA SER A 268 13.01 -17.77 -21.21
C SER A 268 11.54 -18.09 -21.47
N PHE A 269 10.62 -17.18 -21.10
CA PHE A 269 9.16 -17.37 -21.31
C PHE A 269 8.62 -18.69 -20.72
N HIS A 270 9.10 -19.06 -19.53
CA HIS A 270 8.73 -20.29 -18.81
C HIS A 270 9.13 -21.60 -19.49
N ALA A 271 10.19 -21.60 -20.29
CA ALA A 271 10.78 -22.84 -20.83
C ALA A 271 10.89 -23.96 -19.78
N ASP A 272 10.50 -25.18 -20.16
CA ASP A 272 10.34 -26.31 -19.24
C ASP A 272 11.59 -26.57 -18.37
N THR A 273 12.79 -26.52 -18.97
CA THR A 273 14.07 -26.69 -18.26
C THR A 273 14.27 -25.64 -17.17
N ALA A 274 13.92 -24.38 -17.44
CA ALA A 274 14.01 -23.31 -16.45
C ALA A 274 13.05 -23.53 -15.29
N MET A 275 11.81 -23.94 -15.60
CA MET A 275 10.79 -24.23 -14.59
C MET A 275 11.16 -25.43 -13.70
N ILE A 276 11.72 -26.49 -14.28
CA ILE A 276 12.20 -27.66 -13.54
C ILE A 276 13.32 -27.25 -12.59
N VAL A 277 14.33 -26.50 -13.06
CA VAL A 277 15.45 -26.06 -12.24
C VAL A 277 14.99 -25.10 -11.13
N PHE A 278 14.09 -24.16 -11.44
CA PHE A 278 13.44 -23.33 -10.43
C PHE A 278 12.74 -24.19 -9.36
N GLY A 279 11.96 -25.19 -9.76
CA GLY A 279 11.30 -26.11 -8.82
C GLY A 279 12.27 -26.91 -7.97
N LEU A 280 13.39 -27.36 -8.52
CA LEU A 280 14.45 -28.05 -7.77
C LEU A 280 15.09 -27.12 -6.73
N LEU A 281 15.34 -25.85 -7.06
CA LEU A 281 15.90 -24.88 -6.11
C LEU A 281 14.89 -24.52 -5.01
N VAL A 282 13.60 -24.43 -5.33
CA VAL A 282 12.53 -24.24 -4.33
C VAL A 282 12.51 -25.43 -3.38
N ALA A 283 12.47 -26.66 -3.90
CA ALA A 283 12.50 -27.88 -3.10
C ALA A 283 13.79 -27.97 -2.25
N GLY A 284 14.94 -27.66 -2.84
CA GLY A 284 16.22 -27.59 -2.15
C GLY A 284 16.20 -26.58 -0.99
N SER A 285 15.59 -25.41 -1.20
CA SER A 285 15.48 -24.37 -0.17
C SER A 285 14.61 -24.84 1.00
N LEU A 286 13.50 -25.52 0.72
CA LEU A 286 12.66 -26.14 1.75
C LEU A 286 13.42 -27.23 2.52
N VAL A 287 14.17 -28.08 1.83
CA VAL A 287 14.96 -29.16 2.46
C VAL A 287 16.07 -28.59 3.35
N VAL A 288 16.79 -27.58 2.87
CA VAL A 288 17.85 -26.93 3.64
C VAL A 288 17.26 -26.22 4.87
N ALA A 289 16.19 -25.45 4.70
CA ALA A 289 15.48 -24.80 5.80
C ALA A 289 14.82 -25.78 6.78
N TRP A 290 14.46 -26.99 6.34
CA TRP A 290 13.93 -28.04 7.20
C TRP A 290 14.99 -28.61 8.15
N ARG A 291 16.26 -28.59 7.70
CA ARG A 291 17.41 -29.09 8.45
C ARG A 291 18.12 -27.99 9.26
N SER A 292 18.05 -26.74 8.83
CA SER A 292 18.64 -25.61 9.54
C SER A 292 17.71 -24.40 9.58
N ASP A 293 17.38 -23.97 10.79
CA ASP A 293 16.56 -22.78 11.07
C ASP A 293 17.18 -21.48 10.48
N ALA A 294 18.50 -21.44 10.33
CA ALA A 294 19.22 -20.30 9.76
C ALA A 294 18.75 -19.95 8.33
N ALA A 295 18.29 -20.96 7.58
CA ALA A 295 17.80 -20.81 6.21
C ALA A 295 16.29 -20.57 6.11
N ALA A 296 15.56 -20.45 7.23
CA ALA A 296 14.10 -20.34 7.18
C ALA A 296 13.61 -19.09 6.41
N GLY A 297 14.38 -18.00 6.38
CA GLY A 297 14.06 -16.83 5.56
C GLY A 297 13.99 -17.14 4.05
N ALA A 298 14.73 -18.14 3.57
CA ALA A 298 14.67 -18.60 2.19
C ALA A 298 13.31 -19.23 1.83
N VAL A 299 12.57 -19.77 2.81
CA VAL A 299 11.21 -20.29 2.60
C VAL A 299 10.25 -19.16 2.24
N GLY A 300 10.34 -18.03 2.95
CA GLY A 300 9.56 -16.83 2.63
C GLY A 300 9.91 -16.25 1.26
N ALA A 301 11.22 -16.18 0.93
CA ALA A 301 11.68 -15.74 -0.39
C ALA A 301 11.20 -16.68 -1.50
N ALA A 302 11.29 -18.00 -1.31
CA ALA A 302 10.83 -19.00 -2.27
C ALA A 302 9.31 -18.88 -2.51
N ALA A 303 8.51 -18.69 -1.47
CA ALA A 303 7.07 -18.47 -1.58
C ALA A 303 6.74 -17.22 -2.42
N ALA A 304 7.44 -16.11 -2.18
CA ALA A 304 7.27 -14.87 -2.94
C ALA A 304 7.68 -15.04 -4.41
N LEU A 305 8.83 -15.68 -4.68
CA LEU A 305 9.32 -15.90 -6.04
C LEU A 305 8.45 -16.88 -6.83
N VAL A 306 7.90 -17.91 -6.19
CA VAL A 306 6.88 -18.80 -6.80
C VAL A 306 5.67 -17.97 -7.23
N PHE A 307 5.17 -17.06 -6.39
CA PHE A 307 4.09 -16.17 -6.81
C PHE A 307 4.50 -15.27 -7.99
N VAL A 308 5.69 -14.66 -7.98
CA VAL A 308 6.16 -13.80 -9.07
C VAL A 308 6.17 -14.56 -10.41
N VAL A 309 6.69 -15.79 -10.43
CA VAL A 309 6.71 -16.64 -11.62
C VAL A 309 5.29 -16.87 -12.14
N PHE A 310 4.36 -17.30 -11.30
CA PHE A 310 2.99 -17.61 -11.74
C PHE A 310 2.13 -16.38 -12.05
N ALA A 311 2.34 -15.28 -11.34
CA ALA A 311 1.66 -14.02 -11.61
C ALA A 311 2.09 -13.45 -12.96
N GLU A 312 3.39 -13.49 -13.28
CA GLU A 312 3.88 -13.07 -14.59
C GLU A 312 3.30 -13.94 -15.71
N TRP A 313 3.24 -15.27 -15.52
CA TRP A 313 2.61 -16.17 -16.48
C TRP A 313 1.12 -15.86 -16.70
N ALA A 314 0.40 -15.50 -15.63
CA ALA A 314 -1.01 -15.13 -15.69
C ALA A 314 -1.25 -13.79 -16.42
N VAL A 315 -0.40 -12.80 -16.17
CA VAL A 315 -0.51 -11.45 -16.73
C VAL A 315 -0.07 -11.40 -18.19
N ARG A 316 1.06 -12.04 -18.53
CA ARG A 316 1.61 -12.09 -19.90
C ARG A 316 0.58 -12.57 -20.92
N ALA A 317 -0.23 -13.53 -20.50
CA ALA A 317 -1.27 -14.14 -21.30
C ALA A 317 -2.55 -13.30 -21.48
N ASN A 318 -2.80 -12.39 -20.55
CA ASN A 318 -3.98 -11.54 -20.49
C ASN A 318 -3.51 -10.09 -20.56
N SER A 319 -2.86 -9.69 -21.66
CA SER A 319 -2.32 -8.34 -21.84
C SER A 319 -3.38 -7.24 -21.69
N ASP A 320 -4.66 -7.57 -21.90
CA ASP A 320 -5.81 -6.69 -21.67
C ASP A 320 -5.96 -6.28 -20.20
N MET A 321 -5.38 -7.04 -19.25
CA MET A 321 -5.31 -6.66 -17.83
C MET A 321 -4.32 -5.52 -17.54
N LEU A 322 -3.39 -5.24 -18.47
CA LEU A 322 -2.35 -4.22 -18.31
C LEU A 322 -2.57 -2.96 -19.17
N VAL A 323 -3.57 -2.96 -20.05
CA VAL A 323 -3.73 -1.94 -21.09
C VAL A 323 -5.06 -1.19 -20.89
N LEU A 324 -5.00 0.13 -20.67
CA LEU A 324 -6.13 1.04 -20.93
C LEU A 324 -6.44 1.00 -22.44
N PRO A 325 -7.73 1.05 -22.87
CA PRO A 325 -8.09 0.82 -24.26
C PRO A 325 -7.44 1.86 -25.19
N GLY A 326 -6.41 1.47 -25.93
CA GLY A 326 -5.74 2.37 -26.87
C GLY A 326 -4.35 1.93 -27.29
N GLY A 327 -4.26 1.02 -28.27
CA GLY A 327 -3.04 0.80 -29.05
C GLY A 327 -2.89 -0.65 -29.54
N PRO A 328 -2.63 -0.88 -30.84
CA PRO A 328 -2.35 -2.23 -31.34
C PRO A 328 -0.93 -2.64 -30.93
N LEU A 329 -0.81 -3.44 -29.86
CA LEU A 329 0.43 -4.13 -29.55
C LEU A 329 0.53 -5.36 -30.47
N SER A 330 1.49 -5.34 -31.38
CA SER A 330 1.89 -6.50 -32.19
C SER A 330 2.55 -7.56 -31.30
N GLY A 331 2.12 -8.82 -31.43
CA GLY A 331 2.75 -9.98 -30.75
C GLY A 331 1.83 -10.95 -30.01
N ILE A 332 0.50 -10.84 -30.15
CA ILE A 332 -0.47 -11.69 -29.44
C ILE A 332 -0.65 -13.02 -30.18
N GLY A 333 0.20 -13.99 -29.86
CA GLY A 333 0.06 -15.40 -30.20
C GLY A 333 1.01 -16.21 -29.33
N PRO A 334 0.66 -17.43 -28.87
CA PRO A 334 1.56 -18.24 -28.08
C PRO A 334 2.84 -18.48 -28.87
N ASN A 335 3.97 -17.99 -28.37
CA ASN A 335 5.26 -18.25 -28.98
C ASN A 335 5.59 -19.73 -28.81
N ALA A 336 6.36 -20.31 -29.74
CA ALA A 336 6.84 -21.70 -29.62
C ALA A 336 7.67 -21.97 -28.35
N THR A 337 8.01 -20.92 -27.59
CA THR A 337 8.75 -20.95 -26.33
C THR A 337 7.88 -20.78 -25.09
N ASP A 338 6.56 -20.61 -25.22
CA ASP A 338 5.65 -20.54 -24.07
C ASP A 338 5.67 -21.89 -23.34
N GLY A 339 5.99 -21.88 -22.04
CA GLY A 339 6.04 -23.08 -21.22
C GLY A 339 4.72 -23.86 -21.18
N SER A 340 4.81 -25.18 -21.05
CA SER A 340 3.65 -26.08 -21.07
C SER A 340 2.61 -25.73 -19.98
N VAL A 341 1.35 -25.53 -20.36
CA VAL A 341 0.24 -25.29 -19.41
C VAL A 341 0.12 -26.45 -18.41
N SER A 342 0.31 -27.68 -18.88
CA SER A 342 0.31 -28.87 -18.02
C SER A 342 1.43 -28.82 -16.99
N LEU A 343 2.63 -28.41 -17.39
CA LEU A 343 3.76 -28.23 -16.47
C LEU A 343 3.43 -27.20 -15.39
N HIS A 344 2.84 -26.07 -15.73
CA HIS A 344 2.44 -25.04 -14.75
C HIS A 344 1.40 -25.55 -13.76
N LEU A 345 0.38 -26.29 -14.22
CA LEU A 345 -0.62 -26.87 -13.34
C LEU A 345 -0.02 -27.90 -12.37
N ILE A 346 0.86 -28.77 -12.87
CA ILE A 346 1.57 -29.77 -12.05
C ILE A 346 2.50 -29.06 -11.05
N SER A 347 3.30 -28.10 -11.50
CA SER A 347 4.20 -27.32 -10.64
C SER A 347 3.43 -26.54 -9.58
N ALA A 348 2.28 -25.94 -9.91
CA ALA A 348 1.43 -25.26 -8.94
C ALA A 348 0.89 -26.22 -7.88
N ALA A 349 0.43 -27.41 -8.28
CA ALA A 349 -0.03 -28.43 -7.35
C ALA A 349 1.11 -28.90 -6.42
N ILE A 350 2.30 -29.14 -6.98
CA ILE A 350 3.50 -29.53 -6.22
C ILE A 350 3.92 -28.43 -5.24
N PHE A 351 3.96 -27.16 -5.66
CA PHE A 351 4.32 -26.06 -4.78
C PHE A 351 3.26 -25.82 -3.70
N ALA A 352 1.98 -25.81 -4.05
CA ALA A 352 0.90 -25.67 -3.08
C ALA A 352 0.95 -26.78 -2.00
N ALA A 353 1.10 -28.04 -2.42
CA ALA A 353 1.22 -29.16 -1.49
C ALA A 353 2.55 -29.10 -0.69
N GLY A 354 3.67 -28.81 -1.35
CA GLY A 354 4.99 -28.76 -0.73
C GLY A 354 5.09 -27.71 0.37
N PHE A 355 4.69 -26.46 0.08
CA PHE A 355 4.64 -25.40 1.09
C PHE A 355 3.57 -25.65 2.15
N GLY A 356 2.36 -26.09 1.76
CA GLY A 356 1.26 -26.38 2.68
C GLY A 356 1.61 -27.46 3.71
N VAL A 357 2.08 -28.61 3.23
CA VAL A 357 2.45 -29.76 4.08
C VAL A 357 3.69 -29.47 4.90
N ALA A 358 4.77 -28.97 4.28
CA ALA A 358 5.99 -28.65 5.03
C ALA A 358 5.72 -27.58 6.09
N GLY A 359 4.98 -26.52 5.75
CA GLY A 359 4.64 -25.47 6.71
C GLY A 359 3.76 -25.93 7.86
N PHE A 360 2.83 -26.87 7.64
CA PHE A 360 2.05 -27.51 8.71
C PHE A 360 2.90 -28.43 9.59
N LEU A 361 3.76 -29.25 8.98
CA LEU A 361 4.64 -30.17 9.72
C LEU A 361 5.76 -29.44 10.46
N ALA A 362 6.10 -28.21 10.06
CA ALA A 362 7.11 -27.39 10.72
C ALA A 362 6.69 -26.91 12.11
N GLN A 363 5.39 -26.95 12.42
CA GLN A 363 4.83 -26.37 13.63
C GLN A 363 5.27 -27.12 14.89
N GLY A 364 6.03 -26.43 15.75
CA GLY A 364 6.59 -26.95 17.00
C GLY A 364 8.00 -27.54 16.88
N ARG A 365 8.66 -27.44 15.72
CA ARG A 365 10.04 -27.95 15.52
C ARG A 365 11.13 -27.03 16.08
N SER A 366 10.94 -25.72 16.01
CA SER A 366 11.95 -24.74 16.39
C SER A 366 11.66 -24.14 17.76
N VAL A 367 12.73 -23.75 18.46
CA VAL A 367 12.67 -23.03 19.74
C VAL A 367 12.35 -21.54 19.56
N GLY A 368 12.62 -20.98 18.37
CA GLY A 368 12.36 -19.58 18.06
C GLY A 368 10.95 -19.35 17.49
N PRO A 369 10.22 -18.31 17.91
CA PRO A 369 8.85 -18.07 17.44
C PRO A 369 8.78 -17.63 15.97
N VAL A 370 9.85 -17.08 15.40
CA VAL A 370 9.87 -16.55 14.03
C VAL A 370 9.85 -17.67 12.99
N ILE A 371 10.51 -18.81 13.28
CA ILE A 371 10.68 -19.91 12.32
C ILE A 371 9.32 -20.56 11.98
N PRO A 372 8.49 -21.01 12.94
CA PRO A 372 7.18 -21.58 12.64
C PRO A 372 6.25 -20.59 11.94
N VAL A 373 6.37 -19.29 12.26
CA VAL A 373 5.60 -18.22 11.63
C VAL A 373 5.92 -18.11 10.14
N ILE A 374 7.20 -18.05 9.76
CA ILE A 374 7.61 -18.01 8.34
C ILE A 374 7.08 -19.24 7.59
N TRP A 375 7.23 -20.43 8.18
CA TRP A 375 6.72 -21.67 7.61
C TRP A 375 5.21 -21.64 7.41
N SER A 376 4.43 -21.25 8.43
CA SER A 376 2.97 -21.15 8.30
C SER A 376 2.52 -20.05 7.34
N ALA A 377 3.23 -18.92 7.30
CA ALA A 377 2.93 -17.83 6.38
C ALA A 377 3.12 -18.29 4.93
N ALA A 378 4.22 -18.98 4.63
CA ALA A 378 4.47 -19.57 3.32
C ALA A 378 3.47 -20.70 2.99
N ALA A 379 3.08 -21.51 3.98
CA ALA A 379 2.07 -22.56 3.84
C ALA A 379 0.71 -22.04 3.43
N VAL A 380 0.35 -20.84 3.89
CA VAL A 380 -0.93 -20.20 3.60
C VAL A 380 -0.86 -19.37 2.33
N PHE A 381 0.18 -18.55 2.20
CA PHE A 381 0.37 -17.63 1.08
C PHE A 381 0.52 -18.37 -0.25
N THR A 382 1.41 -19.36 -0.34
CA THR A 382 1.75 -19.99 -1.63
C THR A 382 0.54 -20.66 -2.29
N PRO A 383 -0.26 -21.52 -1.61
CA PRO A 383 -1.41 -22.13 -2.25
C PRO A 383 -2.50 -21.12 -2.65
N LEU A 384 -2.74 -20.08 -1.83
CA LEU A 384 -3.71 -19.03 -2.15
C LEU A 384 -3.26 -18.23 -3.37
N ALA A 385 -1.99 -17.80 -3.39
CA ALA A 385 -1.41 -16.99 -4.43
C ALA A 385 -1.37 -17.74 -5.78
N LEU A 386 -1.01 -19.04 -5.75
CA LEU A 386 -1.07 -19.91 -6.92
C LEU A 386 -2.50 -20.10 -7.42
N LEU A 387 -3.47 -20.31 -6.51
CA LEU A 387 -4.86 -20.47 -6.90
C LEU A 387 -5.40 -19.21 -7.61
N VAL A 388 -5.05 -18.02 -7.12
CA VAL A 388 -5.40 -16.74 -7.75
C VAL A 388 -4.73 -16.58 -9.11
N ALA A 389 -3.43 -16.87 -9.23
CA ALA A 389 -2.70 -16.77 -10.50
C ALA A 389 -3.26 -17.73 -11.55
N LEU A 390 -3.54 -18.98 -11.17
CA LEU A 390 -4.16 -19.96 -12.05
C LEU A 390 -5.59 -19.55 -12.46
N TYR A 391 -6.38 -19.02 -11.53
CA TYR A 391 -7.72 -18.49 -11.82
C TYR A 391 -7.65 -17.35 -12.84
N ALA A 392 -6.76 -16.38 -12.63
CA ALA A 392 -6.55 -15.27 -13.57
C ALA A 392 -6.12 -15.77 -14.95
N ARG A 393 -5.24 -16.78 -15.02
CA ARG A 393 -4.76 -17.33 -16.29
C ARG A 393 -5.78 -18.17 -17.04
N ILE A 394 -6.49 -19.07 -16.34
CA ILE A 394 -7.32 -20.10 -16.94
C ILE A 394 -8.77 -19.65 -17.07
N ALA A 395 -9.30 -19.00 -16.04
CA ALA A 395 -10.68 -18.51 -16.01
C ALA A 395 -10.81 -17.04 -16.41
N GLN A 396 -9.69 -16.32 -16.66
CA GLN A 396 -9.71 -14.91 -17.08
C GLN A 396 -10.50 -13.97 -16.15
N LEU A 397 -10.54 -14.32 -14.87
CA LEU A 397 -11.34 -13.67 -13.83
C LEU A 397 -12.86 -13.84 -13.96
N ASP A 398 -13.34 -14.69 -14.87
CA ASP A 398 -14.74 -15.12 -14.95
C ASP A 398 -15.09 -16.19 -13.92
N ARG A 399 -16.39 -16.36 -13.66
CA ARG A 399 -16.91 -17.36 -12.73
C ARG A 399 -16.45 -18.76 -13.08
N SER A 400 -15.91 -19.47 -12.09
CA SER A 400 -15.44 -20.83 -12.25
C SER A 400 -15.74 -21.68 -11.01
N ILE A 401 -16.72 -22.58 -11.15
CA ILE A 401 -17.09 -23.56 -10.12
C ILE A 401 -15.92 -24.50 -9.76
N PRO A 402 -15.11 -25.00 -10.71
CA PRO A 402 -13.93 -25.81 -10.38
C PRO A 402 -12.94 -25.09 -9.44
N PHE A 403 -12.62 -23.81 -9.72
CA PHE A 403 -11.76 -23.02 -8.84
C PHE A 403 -12.42 -22.75 -7.49
N ALA A 404 -13.73 -22.52 -7.46
CA ALA A 404 -14.47 -22.40 -6.20
C ALA A 404 -14.37 -23.66 -5.33
N ILE A 405 -14.51 -24.85 -5.94
CA ILE A 405 -14.34 -26.13 -5.23
C ILE A 405 -12.92 -26.28 -4.69
N LEU A 406 -11.90 -25.94 -5.47
CA LEU A 406 -10.50 -25.95 -5.00
C LEU A 406 -10.27 -24.99 -3.83
N ALA A 407 -10.87 -23.79 -3.89
CA ALA A 407 -10.80 -22.81 -2.82
C ALA A 407 -11.52 -23.29 -1.54
N VAL A 408 -12.67 -23.96 -1.66
CA VAL A 408 -13.35 -24.61 -0.52
C VAL A 408 -12.53 -25.74 0.06
N ALA A 409 -11.92 -26.58 -0.77
CA ALA A 409 -11.04 -27.66 -0.32
C ALA A 409 -9.82 -27.11 0.43
N LEU A 410 -9.22 -26.03 -0.08
CA LEU A 410 -8.12 -25.34 0.58
C LEU A 410 -8.55 -24.70 1.91
N ALA A 411 -9.74 -24.09 1.96
CA ALA A 411 -10.31 -23.58 3.19
C ALA A 411 -10.51 -24.68 4.24
N ALA A 412 -11.05 -25.83 3.83
CA ALA A 412 -11.24 -26.98 4.71
C ALA A 412 -9.90 -27.52 5.24
N ALA A 413 -8.86 -27.57 4.39
CA ALA A 413 -7.52 -27.97 4.80
C ALA A 413 -6.92 -27.00 5.84
N TYR A 414 -7.05 -25.69 5.64
CA TYR A 414 -6.59 -24.69 6.61
C TYR A 414 -7.41 -24.69 7.91
N ALA A 415 -8.72 -24.93 7.83
CA ALA A 415 -9.57 -25.07 9.01
C ALA A 415 -9.18 -26.30 9.83
N ALA A 416 -8.95 -27.44 9.17
CA ALA A 416 -8.45 -28.66 9.80
C ALA A 416 -7.08 -28.44 10.42
N ALA A 417 -6.15 -27.76 9.73
CA ALA A 417 -4.85 -27.40 10.27
C ALA A 417 -4.98 -26.54 11.54
N THR A 418 -5.85 -25.53 11.51
CA THR A 418 -6.15 -24.65 12.66
C THR A 418 -6.64 -25.46 13.86
N GLU A 419 -7.62 -26.34 13.64
CA GLU A 419 -8.20 -27.19 14.69
C GLU A 419 -7.17 -28.17 15.27
N ILE A 420 -6.39 -28.84 14.42
CA ILE A 420 -5.36 -29.80 14.86
C ILE A 420 -4.26 -29.08 15.65
N LEU A 421 -3.80 -27.92 15.20
CA LEU A 421 -2.76 -27.15 15.89
C LEU A 421 -3.25 -26.57 17.22
N SER A 422 -4.53 -26.17 17.31
CA SER A 422 -5.12 -25.66 18.55
C SER A 422 -5.17 -26.67 19.69
N LYS A 423 -5.09 -27.98 19.37
CA LYS A 423 -5.05 -29.09 20.33
C LYS A 423 -3.64 -29.49 20.76
N ARG A 424 -2.60 -28.90 20.16
CA ARG A 424 -1.21 -29.18 20.53
C ARG A 424 -0.81 -28.38 21.77
N GLU A 425 0.20 -28.87 22.47
CA GLU A 425 0.84 -28.12 23.56
C GLU A 425 1.40 -26.80 23.03
N ASP A 426 1.24 -25.74 23.83
CA ASP A 426 1.67 -24.40 23.43
C ASP A 426 3.20 -24.34 23.29
N ARG A 427 3.66 -23.85 22.14
CA ARG A 427 5.08 -23.72 21.78
C ARG A 427 5.34 -22.35 21.17
N PRO A 428 6.58 -21.84 21.20
CA PRO A 428 6.92 -20.54 20.60
C PRO A 428 6.44 -20.44 19.15
N GLY A 429 5.69 -19.36 18.85
CA GLY A 429 5.16 -19.10 17.50
C GLY A 429 3.87 -19.84 17.13
N LEU A 430 3.45 -20.86 17.89
CA LEU A 430 2.29 -21.69 17.54
C LEU A 430 0.99 -20.88 17.44
N GLN A 431 0.73 -19.97 18.38
CA GLN A 431 -0.47 -19.12 18.35
C GLN A 431 -0.54 -18.24 17.10
N ALA A 432 0.61 -17.69 16.66
CA ALA A 432 0.69 -16.92 15.43
C ALA A 432 0.47 -17.79 14.19
N SER A 433 0.95 -19.04 14.20
CA SER A 433 0.71 -19.99 13.13
C SER A 433 -0.75 -20.48 13.06
N ILE A 434 -1.39 -20.75 14.20
CA ILE A 434 -2.84 -21.02 14.28
C ILE A 434 -3.61 -19.84 13.69
N ALA A 435 -3.24 -18.62 14.04
CA ALA A 435 -3.84 -17.41 13.50
C ALA A 435 -3.68 -17.29 11.97
N LEU A 436 -2.51 -17.65 11.44
CA LEU A 436 -2.25 -17.64 10.00
C LEU A 436 -3.09 -18.69 9.25
N PHE A 437 -3.21 -19.92 9.74
CA PHE A 437 -4.08 -20.94 9.13
C PHE A 437 -5.57 -20.57 9.25
N ALA A 438 -6.01 -20.02 10.39
CA ALA A 438 -7.38 -19.53 10.56
C ALA A 438 -7.69 -18.40 9.55
N THR A 439 -6.73 -17.50 9.38
CA THR A 439 -6.79 -16.43 8.37
C THR A 439 -6.82 -17.00 6.96
N GLY A 440 -5.96 -17.98 6.66
CA GLY A 440 -5.93 -18.67 5.37
C GLY A 440 -7.27 -19.31 5.02
N THR A 441 -7.97 -19.88 6.01
CA THR A 441 -9.32 -20.43 5.86
C THR A 441 -10.29 -19.37 5.35
N LEU A 442 -10.28 -18.19 5.97
CA LEU A 442 -11.14 -17.09 5.55
C LEU A 442 -10.72 -16.54 4.19
N ALA A 443 -9.43 -16.38 3.90
CA ALA A 443 -8.99 -15.96 2.58
C ALA A 443 -9.43 -16.96 1.48
N ALA A 444 -9.29 -18.26 1.73
CA ALA A 444 -9.73 -19.32 0.81
C ALA A 444 -11.25 -19.34 0.62
N LEU A 445 -12.04 -19.14 1.69
CA LEU A 445 -13.51 -18.99 1.57
C LEU A 445 -13.89 -17.73 0.78
N ALA A 446 -13.17 -16.62 0.95
CA ALA A 446 -13.40 -15.39 0.18
C ALA A 446 -13.13 -15.61 -1.31
N LEU A 447 -12.05 -16.33 -1.64
CA LEU A 447 -11.76 -16.75 -3.00
C LEU A 447 -12.82 -17.70 -3.54
N ALA A 448 -13.28 -18.67 -2.76
CA ALA A 448 -14.36 -19.58 -3.18
C ALA A 448 -15.63 -18.82 -3.59
N LEU A 449 -16.04 -17.83 -2.78
CA LEU A 449 -17.17 -16.96 -3.09
C LEU A 449 -16.90 -16.11 -4.34
N THR A 450 -15.67 -15.60 -4.47
CA THR A 450 -15.21 -14.84 -5.65
C THR A 450 -15.28 -15.65 -6.93
N PHE A 451 -14.91 -16.93 -6.88
CA PHE A 451 -14.91 -17.81 -8.03
C PHE A 451 -16.30 -18.36 -8.35
N ALA A 452 -17.18 -18.50 -7.35
CA ALA A 452 -18.51 -19.06 -7.52
C ALA A 452 -19.59 -18.04 -7.92
N LEU A 453 -19.41 -16.77 -7.55
CA LEU A 453 -20.46 -15.75 -7.63
C LEU A 453 -20.07 -14.61 -8.56
N GLU A 454 -21.04 -14.14 -9.33
CA GLU A 454 -20.88 -13.01 -10.25
C GLU A 454 -21.66 -11.77 -9.76
N LYS A 455 -21.23 -10.61 -10.25
CA LYS A 455 -21.96 -9.32 -10.11
C LYS A 455 -22.32 -9.05 -8.64
N GLY A 456 -23.61 -8.83 -8.35
CA GLY A 456 -24.08 -8.43 -7.03
C GLY A 456 -23.98 -9.50 -5.96
N TRP A 457 -24.10 -10.78 -6.31
CA TRP A 457 -23.99 -11.87 -5.33
C TRP A 457 -22.61 -11.92 -4.68
N LEU A 458 -21.56 -11.56 -5.42
CA LEU A 458 -20.21 -11.49 -4.89
C LEU A 458 -20.04 -10.33 -3.91
N THR A 459 -20.53 -9.14 -4.24
CA THR A 459 -20.53 -7.97 -3.33
C THR A 459 -21.25 -8.28 -2.03
N ILE A 460 -22.41 -8.93 -2.11
CA ILE A 460 -23.20 -9.38 -0.95
C ILE A 460 -22.39 -10.37 -0.09
N SER A 461 -21.79 -11.37 -0.74
CA SER A 461 -21.09 -12.44 -0.03
C SER A 461 -19.81 -11.96 0.66
N LEU A 462 -19.05 -11.06 0.04
CA LEU A 462 -17.87 -10.46 0.67
C LEU A 462 -18.24 -9.57 1.86
N ALA A 463 -19.38 -8.87 1.80
CA ALA A 463 -19.85 -8.07 2.91
C ALA A 463 -20.32 -8.95 4.09
N LEU A 464 -21.09 -10.01 3.81
CA LEU A 464 -21.45 -11.03 4.81
C LEU A 464 -20.22 -11.67 5.42
N MET A 465 -19.18 -11.90 4.61
CA MET A 465 -17.91 -12.44 5.07
C MET A 465 -17.13 -11.48 5.95
N SER A 466 -17.16 -10.18 5.66
CA SER A 466 -16.62 -9.14 6.56
C SER A 466 -17.30 -9.20 7.93
N ALA A 467 -18.64 -9.30 7.97
CA ALA A 467 -19.40 -9.45 9.20
C ALA A 467 -19.08 -10.75 9.95
N GLY A 468 -19.02 -11.88 9.22
CA GLY A 468 -18.67 -13.18 9.79
C GLY A 468 -17.24 -13.19 10.36
N THR A 469 -16.29 -12.57 9.66
CA THR A 469 -14.91 -12.41 10.14
C THR A 469 -14.84 -11.56 11.40
N ALA A 470 -15.59 -10.45 11.44
CA ALA A 470 -15.72 -9.62 12.62
C ALA A 470 -16.33 -10.40 13.80
N TRP A 471 -17.35 -11.23 13.57
CA TRP A 471 -17.92 -12.09 14.60
C TRP A 471 -16.91 -13.13 15.11
N ILE A 472 -16.20 -13.83 14.22
CA ILE A 472 -15.17 -14.81 14.61
C ILE A 472 -14.07 -14.14 15.43
N SER A 473 -13.69 -12.89 15.13
CA SER A 473 -12.70 -12.14 15.93
C SER A 473 -13.10 -11.94 17.40
N THR A 474 -14.40 -12.04 17.72
CA THR A 474 -14.88 -11.98 19.11
C THR A 474 -14.77 -13.31 19.84
N GLN A 475 -14.70 -14.43 19.10
CA GLN A 475 -14.56 -15.78 19.65
C GLN A 475 -13.09 -16.20 19.71
N ARG A 476 -12.28 -15.74 18.75
CA ARG A 476 -10.84 -16.01 18.64
C ARG A 476 -10.11 -14.66 18.57
N PRO A 477 -9.44 -14.21 19.65
CA PRO A 477 -8.81 -12.89 19.73
C PRO A 477 -7.50 -12.82 18.91
N ILE A 478 -7.61 -13.07 17.61
CA ILE A 478 -6.52 -12.97 16.64
C ILE A 478 -6.58 -11.54 16.06
N PRO A 479 -5.57 -10.67 16.32
CA PRO A 479 -5.61 -9.27 15.89
C PRO A 479 -5.84 -9.09 14.38
N PHE A 480 -5.28 -9.98 13.56
CA PHE A 480 -5.40 -9.91 12.10
C PHE A 480 -6.85 -10.04 11.60
N LEU A 481 -7.72 -10.80 12.29
CA LEU A 481 -9.11 -10.99 11.86
C LEU A 481 -9.88 -9.68 11.80
N ARG A 482 -9.58 -8.75 12.71
CA ARG A 482 -10.17 -7.40 12.68
C ARG A 482 -9.77 -6.67 11.39
N THR A 483 -8.48 -6.67 11.07
CA THR A 483 -7.93 -6.10 9.84
C THR A 483 -8.50 -6.76 8.60
N LEU A 484 -8.67 -8.09 8.60
CA LEU A 484 -9.27 -8.82 7.47
C LEU A 484 -10.71 -8.39 7.23
N ALA A 485 -11.53 -8.21 8.27
CA ALA A 485 -12.89 -7.69 8.12
C ALA A 485 -12.89 -6.30 7.45
N ALA A 486 -11.94 -5.44 7.81
CA ALA A 486 -11.76 -4.12 7.21
C ALA A 486 -11.28 -4.19 5.75
N ILE A 487 -10.35 -5.11 5.42
CA ILE A 487 -9.90 -5.35 4.04
C ILE A 487 -11.08 -5.80 3.17
N LEU A 488 -11.88 -6.76 3.64
CA LEU A 488 -13.08 -7.23 2.93
C LEU A 488 -14.09 -6.10 2.71
N ALA A 489 -14.30 -5.24 3.71
CA ALA A 489 -15.13 -4.05 3.56
C ALA A 489 -14.57 -3.08 2.50
N GLY A 490 -13.25 -2.85 2.52
CA GLY A 490 -12.56 -2.03 1.52
C GLY A 490 -12.69 -2.58 0.09
N ILE A 491 -12.53 -3.89 -0.10
CA ILE A 491 -12.74 -4.55 -1.40
C ILE A 491 -14.17 -4.32 -1.90
N VAL A 492 -15.16 -4.47 -1.02
CA VAL A 492 -16.57 -4.25 -1.36
C VAL A 492 -16.83 -2.79 -1.74
N VAL A 493 -16.23 -1.81 -1.04
CA VAL A 493 -16.30 -0.39 -1.41
C VAL A 493 -15.68 -0.15 -2.79
N LEU A 494 -14.49 -0.70 -3.06
CA LEU A 494 -13.81 -0.55 -4.35
C LEU A 494 -14.61 -1.14 -5.51
N ARG A 495 -15.29 -2.28 -5.31
CA ARG A 495 -16.12 -2.91 -6.34
C ARG A 495 -17.28 -2.04 -6.82
N ILE A 496 -17.84 -1.20 -5.94
CA ILE A 496 -18.97 -0.34 -6.30
C ILE A 496 -18.54 0.86 -7.14
N ALA A 497 -17.28 1.28 -7.04
CA ALA A 497 -16.76 2.36 -7.87
C ALA A 497 -16.79 2.01 -9.37
N ASP A 498 -16.73 0.71 -9.72
CA ASP A 498 -16.73 0.23 -11.11
C ASP A 498 -18.14 0.18 -11.71
N ASP A 499 -19.10 -0.49 -11.04
CA ASP A 499 -20.52 -0.49 -11.45
C ASP A 499 -21.45 -0.18 -10.26
N PRO A 500 -21.90 1.09 -10.12
CA PRO A 500 -22.84 1.49 -9.08
C PRO A 500 -24.20 0.77 -9.14
N ARG A 501 -24.58 0.14 -10.25
CA ARG A 501 -25.82 -0.65 -10.34
C ARG A 501 -25.68 -2.02 -9.69
N ILE A 502 -24.46 -2.46 -9.40
CA ILE A 502 -24.10 -3.75 -8.78
C ILE A 502 -24.38 -4.98 -9.67
N VAL A 503 -25.49 -4.99 -10.42
CA VAL A 503 -25.92 -6.08 -11.32
C VAL A 503 -26.21 -5.56 -12.74
N GLY A 504 -25.62 -4.42 -13.12
CA GLY A 504 -25.77 -3.85 -14.45
C GLY A 504 -27.22 -3.61 -14.87
N SER A 505 -27.64 -4.19 -15.99
CA SER A 505 -29.00 -4.02 -16.54
C SER A 505 -30.10 -4.78 -15.78
N ALA A 506 -29.74 -5.67 -14.84
CA ALA A 506 -30.73 -6.50 -14.13
C ALA A 506 -31.48 -5.75 -13.03
N VAL A 507 -31.15 -4.48 -12.73
CA VAL A 507 -31.80 -3.69 -11.67
C VAL A 507 -33.32 -3.60 -11.86
N GLY A 508 -33.79 -3.55 -13.11
CA GLY A 508 -35.23 -3.45 -13.42
C GLY A 508 -35.83 -2.11 -13.01
N THR A 509 -37.16 -2.00 -13.05
CA THR A 509 -37.92 -0.78 -12.75
C THR A 509 -38.79 -0.88 -11.50
N THR A 510 -38.74 -2.00 -10.77
CA THR A 510 -39.52 -2.20 -9.55
C THR A 510 -39.05 -1.23 -8.45
N PRO A 511 -39.92 -0.39 -7.90
CA PRO A 511 -39.53 0.53 -6.83
C PRO A 511 -39.11 -0.22 -5.57
N ILE A 512 -37.99 0.17 -4.96
CA ILE A 512 -37.46 -0.31 -3.66
C ILE A 512 -37.07 -1.79 -3.63
N PHE A 513 -37.92 -2.72 -4.06
CA PHE A 513 -37.63 -4.14 -4.10
C PHE A 513 -36.91 -4.51 -5.40
N ASN A 514 -35.69 -3.98 -5.57
CA ASN A 514 -34.82 -4.21 -6.71
C ASN A 514 -33.40 -4.60 -6.25
N TRP A 515 -32.48 -4.77 -7.19
CA TRP A 515 -31.10 -5.17 -6.89
C TRP A 515 -30.29 -4.17 -6.08
N LEU A 516 -30.66 -2.88 -6.07
CA LEU A 516 -29.98 -1.87 -5.26
C LEU A 516 -30.25 -2.12 -3.77
N LEU A 517 -31.49 -2.45 -3.38
CA LEU A 517 -31.81 -2.85 -2.01
C LEU A 517 -30.98 -4.04 -1.53
N TRP A 518 -30.85 -5.08 -2.33
CA TRP A 518 -30.05 -6.24 -1.95
C TRP A 518 -28.55 -5.95 -1.97
N GLY A 519 -28.09 -5.29 -3.04
CA GLY A 519 -26.68 -5.02 -3.32
C GLY A 519 -26.07 -3.97 -2.39
N TYR A 520 -26.83 -2.98 -1.93
CA TYR A 520 -26.38 -2.00 -0.95
C TYR A 520 -26.87 -2.31 0.47
N GLY A 521 -28.10 -2.79 0.61
CA GLY A 521 -28.72 -3.02 1.91
C GLY A 521 -28.13 -4.19 2.68
N ILE A 522 -27.87 -5.34 2.03
CA ILE A 522 -27.22 -6.47 2.73
C ILE A 522 -25.80 -6.07 3.16
N PRO A 523 -24.96 -5.42 2.32
CA PRO A 523 -23.67 -4.93 2.78
C PRO A 523 -23.75 -3.88 3.88
N ALA A 524 -24.68 -2.92 3.80
CA ALA A 524 -24.90 -1.94 4.87
C ALA A 524 -25.19 -2.63 6.21
N LEU A 525 -26.12 -3.59 6.24
CA LEU A 525 -26.45 -4.38 7.44
C LEU A 525 -25.26 -5.20 7.92
N SER A 526 -24.51 -5.80 6.99
CA SER A 526 -23.32 -6.60 7.30
C SER A 526 -22.23 -5.75 7.96
N PHE A 527 -21.95 -4.56 7.44
CA PHE A 527 -20.96 -3.66 8.02
C PHE A 527 -21.44 -3.07 9.36
N TRP A 528 -22.72 -2.75 9.51
CA TRP A 528 -23.28 -2.38 10.81
C TRP A 528 -23.11 -3.52 11.83
N ALA A 529 -23.46 -4.76 11.48
CA ALA A 529 -23.25 -5.93 12.34
C ALA A 529 -21.76 -6.15 12.66
N GLY A 530 -20.89 -6.05 11.65
CA GLY A 530 -19.44 -6.13 11.80
C GLY A 530 -18.89 -5.08 12.76
N SER A 531 -19.35 -3.83 12.66
CA SER A 531 -18.95 -2.75 13.57
C SER A 531 -19.35 -3.03 15.02
N ILE A 532 -20.54 -3.63 15.25
CA ILE A 532 -21.00 -3.99 16.60
C ILE A 532 -20.10 -5.08 17.20
N PHE A 533 -19.68 -6.08 16.42
CA PHE A 533 -18.75 -7.10 16.89
C PHE A 533 -17.36 -6.53 17.16
N LEU A 534 -16.81 -5.73 16.24
CA LEU A 534 -15.47 -5.16 16.37
C LEU A 534 -15.37 -4.16 17.53
N ARG A 535 -16.44 -3.41 17.84
CA ARG A 535 -16.43 -2.45 18.94
C ARG A 535 -16.16 -3.10 20.30
N ARG A 536 -16.46 -4.39 20.48
CA ARG A 536 -16.16 -5.13 21.71
C ARG A 536 -14.66 -5.22 22.00
N GLY A 537 -13.81 -5.10 20.98
CA GLY A 537 -12.35 -5.16 21.09
C GLY A 537 -11.65 -3.80 21.18
N GLY A 538 -12.41 -2.70 21.31
CA GLY A 538 -11.87 -1.33 21.34
C GLY A 538 -12.03 -0.55 20.03
N ASP A 539 -11.69 0.74 20.06
CA ASP A 539 -11.72 1.65 18.91
C ASP A 539 -10.34 1.70 18.23
N ASP A 540 -10.26 1.10 17.06
CA ASP A 540 -9.05 0.98 16.24
C ASP A 540 -9.34 1.20 14.76
N ALA A 541 -8.29 1.22 13.92
CA ALA A 541 -8.43 1.48 12.49
C ALA A 541 -9.38 0.48 11.77
N PRO A 542 -9.32 -0.84 12.04
CA PRO A 542 -10.26 -1.78 11.42
C PRO A 542 -11.74 -1.50 11.74
N LEU A 543 -12.08 -1.19 13.00
CA LEU A 543 -13.45 -0.80 13.36
C LEU A 543 -13.89 0.43 12.56
N ARG A 544 -13.04 1.47 12.51
CA ARG A 544 -13.33 2.72 11.83
C ARG A 544 -13.56 2.53 10.33
N THR A 545 -12.80 1.67 9.68
CA THR A 545 -12.99 1.33 8.26
C THR A 545 -14.34 0.65 8.03
N VAL A 546 -14.72 -0.31 8.88
CA VAL A 546 -16.01 -1.00 8.77
C VAL A 546 -17.18 -0.05 9.07
N GLU A 547 -17.07 0.84 10.06
CA GLU A 547 -18.06 1.88 10.32
C GLU A 547 -18.23 2.85 9.13
N ALA A 548 -17.12 3.24 8.50
CA ALA A 548 -17.14 4.11 7.33
C ALA A 548 -17.86 3.43 6.15
N ALA A 549 -17.57 2.15 5.92
CA ALA A 549 -18.27 1.35 4.92
C ALA A 549 -19.77 1.22 5.25
N ALA A 550 -20.14 1.00 6.52
CA ALA A 550 -21.54 0.92 6.93
C ALA A 550 -22.32 2.21 6.63
N ILE A 551 -21.75 3.36 6.98
CA ILE A 551 -22.37 4.67 6.69
C ILE A 551 -22.45 4.90 5.18
N LEU A 552 -21.35 4.69 4.45
CA LEU A 552 -21.30 4.89 3.01
C LEU A 552 -22.37 4.06 2.29
N PHE A 553 -22.47 2.76 2.59
CA PHE A 553 -23.47 1.88 1.98
C PHE A 553 -24.90 2.23 2.37
N THR A 554 -25.12 2.72 3.60
CA THR A 554 -26.45 3.21 4.02
C THR A 554 -26.87 4.45 3.22
N VAL A 555 -25.93 5.38 3.00
CA VAL A 555 -26.16 6.60 2.22
C VAL A 555 -26.36 6.28 0.75
N LEU A 556 -25.48 5.46 0.15
CA LEU A 556 -25.58 5.04 -1.24
C LEU A 556 -26.88 4.27 -1.49
N LEU A 557 -27.29 3.36 -0.60
CA LEU A 557 -28.57 2.67 -0.72
C LEU A 557 -29.71 3.68 -0.92
N ALA A 558 -29.83 4.65 -0.01
CA ALA A 558 -30.94 5.59 -0.07
C ALA A 558 -30.87 6.51 -1.29
N PHE A 559 -29.68 6.99 -1.65
CA PHE A 559 -29.51 7.89 -2.79
C PHE A 559 -29.76 7.19 -4.12
N MET A 560 -29.28 5.95 -4.25
CA MET A 560 -29.47 5.15 -5.45
C MET A 560 -30.92 4.69 -5.60
N GLU A 561 -31.61 4.34 -4.51
CA GLU A 561 -33.05 4.05 -4.55
C GLU A 561 -33.88 5.28 -4.89
N ILE A 562 -33.56 6.46 -4.33
CA ILE A 562 -34.23 7.71 -4.72
C ILE A 562 -34.03 7.97 -6.22
N ARG A 563 -32.78 7.90 -6.69
CA ARG A 563 -32.46 8.16 -8.10
C ARG A 563 -33.15 7.15 -9.02
N HIS A 564 -33.15 5.88 -8.66
CA HIS A 564 -33.83 4.81 -9.39
C HIS A 564 -35.34 5.06 -9.48
N VAL A 565 -36.01 5.32 -8.36
CA VAL A 565 -37.47 5.53 -8.33
C VAL A 565 -37.87 6.79 -9.08
N VAL A 566 -37.14 7.90 -8.91
CA VAL A 566 -37.47 9.18 -9.56
C VAL A 566 -37.23 9.13 -11.06
N ASN A 567 -36.19 8.43 -11.52
CA ASN A 567 -35.82 8.35 -12.94
C ASN A 567 -36.34 7.05 -13.61
N GLN A 568 -37.42 6.45 -13.08
CA GLN A 568 -38.10 5.28 -13.67
C GLN A 568 -37.18 4.08 -13.94
N GLY A 569 -36.17 3.89 -13.10
CA GLY A 569 -35.17 2.82 -13.18
C GLY A 569 -33.84 3.23 -13.80
N ASP A 570 -33.72 4.43 -14.39
CA ASP A 570 -32.46 4.91 -14.95
C ASP A 570 -31.56 5.59 -13.90
N VAL A 571 -30.58 4.83 -13.43
CA VAL A 571 -29.59 5.28 -12.45
C VAL A 571 -28.57 6.25 -13.07
N TYR A 572 -28.39 6.28 -14.39
CA TYR A 572 -27.42 7.14 -15.08
C TYR A 572 -28.04 8.36 -15.75
N SER A 573 -29.27 8.72 -15.37
CA SER A 573 -29.90 9.99 -15.78
C SER A 573 -28.91 11.16 -15.63
N GLN A 574 -28.82 12.02 -16.63
CA GLN A 574 -27.81 13.10 -16.71
C GLN A 574 -28.13 14.29 -15.79
N SER A 575 -29.36 14.39 -15.27
CA SER A 575 -29.85 15.51 -14.46
C SER A 575 -30.62 15.00 -13.23
N ALA A 576 -30.39 15.62 -12.09
CA ALA A 576 -31.18 15.39 -10.88
C ALA A 576 -32.24 16.51 -10.76
N GLY A 577 -33.51 16.18 -11.04
CA GLY A 577 -34.61 17.15 -10.92
C GLY A 577 -34.96 17.50 -9.47
N LEU A 578 -35.80 18.52 -9.29
CA LEU A 578 -36.27 19.00 -7.98
C LEU A 578 -36.67 17.88 -7.00
N THR A 579 -37.44 16.88 -7.44
CA THR A 579 -37.90 15.76 -6.59
C THR A 579 -36.74 14.91 -6.06
N GLU A 580 -35.75 14.61 -6.89
CA GLU A 580 -34.57 13.81 -6.51
C GLU A 580 -33.75 14.57 -5.46
N ILE A 581 -33.42 15.84 -5.72
CA ILE A 581 -32.65 16.67 -4.80
C ILE A 581 -33.40 16.85 -3.47
N ALA A 582 -34.71 17.09 -3.51
CA ALA A 582 -35.53 17.27 -2.32
C ALA A 582 -35.52 16.03 -1.42
N LEU A 583 -35.68 14.84 -1.99
CA LEU A 583 -35.62 13.57 -1.26
C LEU A 583 -34.21 13.33 -0.71
N GLN A 584 -33.15 13.58 -1.49
CA GLN A 584 -31.76 13.43 -1.05
C GLN A 584 -31.43 14.35 0.13
N VAL A 585 -31.88 15.62 0.10
CA VAL A 585 -31.72 16.56 1.22
C VAL A 585 -32.47 16.08 2.46
N CYS A 586 -33.74 15.66 2.31
CA CYS A 586 -34.52 15.13 3.44
C CYS A 586 -33.85 13.92 4.08
N VAL A 587 -33.43 12.95 3.28
CA VAL A 587 -32.77 11.74 3.77
C VAL A 587 -31.41 12.05 4.40
N ALA A 588 -30.61 12.92 3.79
CA ALA A 588 -29.33 13.33 4.35
C ALA A 588 -29.49 14.01 5.72
N LEU A 589 -30.48 14.89 5.88
CA LEU A 589 -30.80 15.51 7.18
C LEU A 589 -31.28 14.47 8.20
N ALA A 590 -32.17 13.55 7.80
CA ALA A 590 -32.65 12.49 8.68
C ALA A 590 -31.52 11.56 9.14
N MET A 591 -30.63 11.16 8.24
CA MET A 591 -29.44 10.36 8.54
C MET A 591 -28.44 11.14 9.41
N ALA A 592 -28.25 12.44 9.17
CA ALA A 592 -27.41 13.29 10.02
C ALA A 592 -27.95 13.36 11.47
N ILE A 593 -29.27 13.48 11.66
CA ILE A 593 -29.90 13.40 12.99
C ILE A 593 -29.64 12.05 13.64
N GLY A 594 -29.81 10.95 12.89
CA GLY A 594 -29.55 9.59 13.37
C GLY A 594 -28.09 9.39 13.79
N LEU A 595 -27.15 9.82 12.97
CA LEU A 595 -25.71 9.74 13.26
C LEU A 595 -25.29 10.65 14.41
N GLU A 596 -25.89 11.83 14.58
CA GLU A 596 -25.58 12.70 15.72
C GLU A 596 -26.01 12.05 17.05
N ARG A 597 -27.17 11.38 17.07
CA ARG A 597 -27.61 10.58 18.24
C ARG A 597 -26.69 9.38 18.47
N LEU A 598 -26.28 8.70 17.40
CA LEU A 598 -25.40 7.54 17.50
C LEU A 598 -24.01 7.93 17.97
N ARG A 599 -23.46 9.05 17.47
CA ARG A 599 -22.18 9.64 17.90
C ARG A 599 -22.14 9.87 19.40
N ILE A 600 -23.20 10.44 19.98
CA ILE A 600 -23.27 10.68 21.42
C ILE A 600 -23.20 9.36 22.20
N ARG A 601 -23.80 8.29 21.67
CA ARG A 601 -23.77 6.96 22.31
C ARG A 601 -22.44 6.23 22.12
N THR A 602 -21.81 6.32 20.96
CA THR A 602 -20.63 5.50 20.63
C THR A 602 -19.29 6.21 20.81
N GLY A 603 -19.26 7.54 20.81
CA GLY A 603 -18.01 8.32 20.82
C GLY A 603 -17.16 8.18 19.56
N SER A 604 -17.64 7.51 18.50
CA SER A 604 -16.85 7.23 17.29
C SER A 604 -16.53 8.50 16.49
N VAL A 605 -15.26 8.63 16.09
CA VAL A 605 -14.77 9.67 15.18
C VAL A 605 -15.43 9.56 13.80
N ILE A 606 -15.73 8.34 13.33
CA ILE A 606 -16.34 8.10 12.02
C ILE A 606 -17.82 8.48 12.04
N HIS A 607 -18.55 8.15 13.11
CA HIS A 607 -19.94 8.62 13.26
C HIS A 607 -20.00 10.15 13.33
N ASN A 608 -19.02 10.77 14.01
CA ASN A 608 -18.86 12.22 14.04
C ASN A 608 -18.61 12.83 12.65
N ALA A 609 -17.66 12.28 11.90
CA ALA A 609 -17.34 12.74 10.56
C ALA A 609 -18.53 12.54 9.61
N GLY A 610 -19.18 11.37 9.64
CA GLY A 610 -20.36 11.08 8.84
C GLY A 610 -21.53 12.04 9.10
N ALA A 611 -21.82 12.38 10.37
CA ALA A 611 -22.85 13.34 10.71
C ALA A 611 -22.55 14.75 10.13
N ILE A 612 -21.29 15.19 10.21
CA ILE A 612 -20.86 16.48 9.66
C ILE A 612 -20.94 16.47 8.13
N LEU A 613 -20.39 15.44 7.48
CA LEU A 613 -20.38 15.32 6.02
C LEU A 613 -21.80 15.32 5.45
N LEU A 614 -22.73 14.58 6.05
CA LEU A 614 -24.13 14.59 5.64
C LEU A 614 -24.82 15.93 5.88
N THR A 615 -24.50 16.61 6.98
CA THR A 615 -25.04 17.96 7.24
C THR A 615 -24.53 18.96 6.20
N VAL A 616 -23.25 18.92 5.87
CA VAL A 616 -22.63 19.78 4.86
C VAL A 616 -23.20 19.47 3.47
N PHE A 617 -23.32 18.19 3.11
CA PHE A 617 -23.95 17.77 1.86
C PHE A 617 -25.39 18.29 1.77
N ALA A 618 -26.21 18.08 2.80
CA ALA A 618 -27.59 18.55 2.82
C ALA A 618 -27.68 20.08 2.69
N GLY A 619 -26.78 20.83 3.35
CA GLY A 619 -26.70 22.28 3.23
C GLY A 619 -26.32 22.76 1.83
N LEU A 620 -25.31 22.12 1.21
CA LEU A 620 -24.89 22.44 -0.16
C LEU A 620 -25.96 22.06 -1.19
N ALA A 621 -26.58 20.89 -1.07
CA ALA A 621 -27.66 20.44 -1.94
C ALA A 621 -28.92 21.32 -1.78
N ALA A 622 -29.21 21.82 -0.58
CA ALA A 622 -30.29 22.78 -0.37
C ALA A 622 -29.98 24.16 -0.97
N LEU A 623 -28.75 24.65 -0.80
CA LEU A 623 -28.36 25.97 -1.30
C LEU A 623 -28.21 26.00 -2.83
N PHE A 624 -27.42 25.08 -3.39
CA PHE A 624 -27.11 25.07 -4.82
C PHE A 624 -28.13 24.28 -5.63
N GLY A 625 -28.69 23.21 -5.07
CA GLY A 625 -29.74 22.43 -5.73
C GLY A 625 -31.09 23.12 -5.62
N LEU A 626 -31.71 23.07 -4.43
CA LEU A 626 -33.09 23.53 -4.24
C LEU A 626 -33.26 25.04 -4.47
N LEU A 627 -32.43 25.88 -3.84
CA LEU A 627 -32.56 27.34 -3.97
C LEU A 627 -31.92 27.89 -5.25
N GLY A 628 -31.09 27.11 -5.95
CA GLY A 628 -30.32 27.53 -7.13
C GLY A 628 -30.76 26.86 -8.41
N LEU A 629 -30.21 25.67 -8.68
CA LEU A 629 -30.31 24.97 -9.97
C LEU A 629 -31.72 24.44 -10.27
N GLU A 630 -32.45 23.95 -9.27
CA GLU A 630 -33.79 23.37 -9.43
C GLU A 630 -34.87 24.26 -8.80
N ASN A 631 -34.66 25.58 -8.81
CA ASN A 631 -35.58 26.53 -8.22
C ASN A 631 -36.81 26.75 -9.15
N PRO A 632 -38.05 26.44 -8.70
CA PRO A 632 -39.25 26.51 -9.53
C PRO A 632 -39.70 27.95 -9.88
N ILE A 633 -39.14 28.98 -9.23
CA ILE A 633 -39.33 30.38 -9.66
C ILE A 633 -38.45 30.72 -10.87
N LEU A 634 -37.27 30.11 -10.97
CA LEU A 634 -36.32 30.40 -12.04
C LEU A 634 -36.56 29.54 -13.27
N TRP A 635 -37.02 28.31 -13.06
CA TRP A 635 -37.19 27.30 -14.09
C TRP A 635 -38.64 26.83 -14.21
N HIS A 636 -39.03 26.47 -15.43
CA HIS A 636 -40.38 25.99 -15.72
C HIS A 636 -40.58 24.55 -15.19
N ILE A 637 -40.95 24.44 -13.92
CA ILE A 637 -41.14 23.17 -13.20
C ILE A 637 -42.59 23.09 -12.71
N ASP A 638 -43.24 21.95 -12.96
CA ASP A 638 -44.57 21.65 -12.40
C ASP A 638 -44.43 21.26 -10.92
N VAL A 639 -44.94 22.09 -10.01
CA VAL A 639 -44.88 21.81 -8.57
C VAL A 639 -46.06 20.98 -8.05
N GLY A 640 -47.10 20.73 -8.84
CA GLY A 640 -48.22 19.84 -8.49
C GLY A 640 -49.38 20.51 -7.73
N GLY A 641 -50.07 19.73 -6.87
CA GLY A 641 -51.39 20.04 -6.27
C GLY A 641 -51.42 21.14 -5.20
N THR A 642 -52.61 21.54 -4.72
CA THR A 642 -52.77 22.78 -3.90
C THR A 642 -52.31 22.72 -2.46
N VAL A 643 -52.25 21.53 -1.87
CA VAL A 643 -51.86 21.34 -0.46
C VAL A 643 -50.69 20.36 -0.35
N ILE A 644 -50.72 19.29 -1.16
CA ILE A 644 -49.63 18.32 -1.29
C ILE A 644 -48.97 18.58 -2.64
N ASN A 645 -47.77 19.16 -2.58
CA ASN A 645 -46.97 19.55 -3.73
C ASN A 645 -45.47 19.32 -3.49
N LEU A 646 -44.69 19.49 -4.55
CA LEU A 646 -43.23 19.42 -4.49
C LEU A 646 -42.61 20.52 -3.63
N LEU A 647 -43.31 21.63 -3.36
CA LEU A 647 -42.81 22.68 -2.48
C LEU A 647 -42.76 22.22 -1.02
N LEU A 648 -43.75 21.42 -0.60
CA LEU A 648 -43.75 20.80 0.72
C LEU A 648 -42.56 19.85 0.89
N LEU A 649 -42.29 19.03 -0.12
CA LEU A 649 -41.16 18.10 -0.13
C LEU A 649 -39.80 18.80 -0.26
N GLY A 650 -39.72 19.84 -1.09
CA GLY A 650 -38.49 20.57 -1.41
C GLY A 650 -38.10 21.63 -0.40
N TYR A 651 -39.04 22.23 0.34
CA TYR A 651 -38.73 23.38 1.19
C TYR A 651 -39.27 23.22 2.61
N ALA A 652 -40.54 22.82 2.79
CA ALA A 652 -41.12 22.70 4.13
C ALA A 652 -40.50 21.54 4.93
N LEU A 653 -40.42 20.34 4.35
CA LEU A 653 -39.90 19.15 5.03
C LEU A 653 -38.40 19.28 5.36
N PRO A 654 -37.52 19.73 4.44
CA PRO A 654 -36.13 20.08 4.76
C PRO A 654 -36.00 21.14 5.84
N ALA A 655 -36.88 22.17 5.86
CA ALA A 655 -36.86 23.18 6.91
C ALA A 655 -37.13 22.58 8.30
N VAL A 656 -38.13 21.70 8.41
CA VAL A 656 -38.45 20.99 9.66
C VAL A 656 -37.30 20.08 10.07
N LEU A 657 -36.74 19.30 9.14
CA LEU A 657 -35.61 18.39 9.43
C LEU A 657 -34.35 19.15 9.84
N ALA A 658 -34.03 20.26 9.18
CA ALA A 658 -32.92 21.13 9.55
C ALA A 658 -33.15 21.74 10.94
N LEU A 659 -34.37 22.17 11.27
CA LEU A 659 -34.70 22.65 12.61
C LEU A 659 -34.53 21.56 13.67
N LEU A 660 -34.99 20.34 13.41
CA LEU A 660 -34.80 19.18 14.30
C LEU A 660 -33.32 18.85 14.47
N LEU A 661 -32.52 18.92 13.42
CA LEU A 661 -31.07 18.75 13.48
C LEU A 661 -30.41 19.84 14.34
N SER A 662 -30.82 21.10 14.19
CA SER A 662 -30.32 22.22 15.01
C SER A 662 -30.59 22.00 16.51
N TYR A 663 -31.73 21.39 16.86
CA TYR A 663 -32.02 20.97 18.24
C TYR A 663 -31.20 19.76 18.67
N ALA A 664 -31.03 18.76 17.81
CA ALA A 664 -30.24 17.56 18.11
C ALA A 664 -28.77 17.87 18.41
N VAL A 665 -28.20 18.88 17.74
CA VAL A 665 -26.80 19.30 17.93
C VAL A 665 -26.63 20.34 19.05
N ALA A 666 -27.72 20.95 19.54
CA ALA A 666 -27.66 21.96 20.58
C ALA A 666 -27.05 21.39 21.88
N GLY A 667 -26.14 22.14 22.50
CA GLY A 667 -25.42 21.72 23.71
C GLY A 667 -24.28 20.73 23.47
N HIS A 668 -24.20 20.09 22.30
CA HIS A 668 -23.19 19.08 21.97
C HIS A 668 -22.19 19.54 20.90
N ARG A 669 -22.44 20.70 20.28
CA ARG A 669 -21.64 21.33 19.22
C ARG A 669 -21.50 22.84 19.49
N PRO A 670 -20.53 23.52 18.84
CA PRO A 670 -20.42 24.97 18.92
C PRO A 670 -21.75 25.65 18.57
N VAL A 671 -22.09 26.71 19.30
CA VAL A 671 -23.36 27.44 19.14
C VAL A 671 -23.53 27.94 17.71
N ALA A 672 -22.45 28.36 17.05
CA ALA A 672 -22.45 28.77 15.65
C ALA A 672 -22.97 27.67 14.72
N TYR A 673 -22.54 26.41 14.90
CA TYR A 673 -22.97 25.27 14.08
C TYR A 673 -24.47 25.00 14.20
N ALA A 674 -25.02 25.07 15.41
CA ALA A 674 -26.45 24.88 15.62
C ALA A 674 -27.27 26.05 15.03
N ASN A 675 -26.76 27.28 15.17
CA ASN A 675 -27.43 28.49 14.69
C ASN A 675 -27.39 28.61 13.17
N THR A 676 -26.33 28.15 12.49
CA THR A 676 -26.27 28.14 11.01
C THR A 676 -27.32 27.20 10.43
N ILE A 677 -27.47 26.00 11.02
CA ILE A 677 -28.51 25.04 10.61
C ILE A 677 -29.92 25.61 10.87
N ALA A 678 -30.13 26.29 12.01
CA ALA A 678 -31.39 26.98 12.28
C ALA A 678 -31.66 28.13 11.28
N GLY A 679 -30.63 28.87 10.87
CA GLY A 679 -30.71 29.89 9.83
C GLY A 679 -31.11 29.30 8.48
N ALA A 680 -30.50 28.17 8.08
CA ALA A 680 -30.88 27.45 6.87
C ALA A 680 -32.34 26.95 6.93
N ALA A 681 -32.78 26.42 8.08
CA ALA A 681 -34.18 26.04 8.30
C ALA A 681 -35.14 27.22 8.11
N LEU A 682 -34.79 28.41 8.63
CA LEU A 682 -35.60 29.61 8.47
C LEU A 682 -35.67 30.07 7.01
N ILE A 683 -34.55 30.05 6.29
CA ILE A 683 -34.51 30.41 4.86
C ILE A 683 -35.39 29.46 4.05
N LEU A 684 -35.29 28.15 4.27
CA LEU A 684 -36.11 27.15 3.57
C LEU A 684 -37.61 27.31 3.92
N ALA A 685 -37.95 27.63 5.16
CA ALA A 685 -39.33 27.89 5.57
C ALA A 685 -39.91 29.16 4.90
N LEU A 686 -39.12 30.23 4.80
CA LEU A 686 -39.54 31.45 4.09
C LEU A 686 -39.66 31.21 2.58
N ALA A 687 -38.73 30.45 1.99
CA ALA A 687 -38.82 30.03 0.59
C ALA A 687 -40.10 29.23 0.34
N TYR A 688 -40.43 28.28 1.21
CA TYR A 688 -41.70 27.54 1.14
C TYR A 688 -42.92 28.46 1.15
N VAL A 689 -43.02 29.36 2.14
CA VAL A 689 -44.14 30.31 2.25
C VAL A 689 -44.26 31.17 1.00
N THR A 690 -43.13 31.65 0.47
CA THR A 690 -43.10 32.44 -0.76
C THR A 690 -43.59 31.64 -1.96
N PHE A 691 -43.05 30.44 -2.16
CA PHE A 691 -43.36 29.63 -3.33
C PHE A 691 -44.80 29.13 -3.28
N GLU A 692 -45.33 28.83 -2.09
CA GLU A 692 -46.72 28.42 -1.91
C GLU A 692 -47.69 29.55 -2.24
N ILE A 693 -47.41 30.79 -1.78
CA ILE A 693 -48.22 31.96 -2.16
C ILE A 693 -48.18 32.14 -3.67
N ARG A 694 -47.00 32.11 -4.29
CA ARG A 694 -46.89 32.24 -5.76
C ARG A 694 -47.69 31.16 -6.48
N ARG A 695 -47.62 29.92 -5.99
CA ARG A 695 -48.39 28.79 -6.50
C ARG A 695 -49.91 28.99 -6.38
N LEU A 696 -50.39 29.57 -5.28
CA LEU A 696 -51.82 29.86 -5.09
C LEU A 696 -52.34 30.88 -6.11
N TYR A 697 -51.51 31.82 -6.56
CA TYR A 697 -51.89 32.84 -7.54
C TYR A 697 -51.68 32.41 -9.00
N HIS A 698 -50.60 31.68 -9.30
CA HIS A 698 -50.18 31.34 -10.68
C HIS A 698 -50.46 29.89 -11.07
N GLY A 699 -50.85 29.03 -10.12
CA GLY A 699 -51.10 27.61 -10.36
C GLY A 699 -49.82 26.75 -10.24
N PRO A 700 -49.77 25.58 -10.91
CA PRO A 700 -48.67 24.62 -10.76
C PRO A 700 -47.33 25.06 -11.37
N PHE A 701 -47.32 26.05 -12.27
CA PHE A 701 -46.11 26.61 -12.86
C PHE A 701 -45.90 28.02 -12.33
N ILE A 702 -44.85 28.23 -11.51
CA ILE A 702 -44.65 29.48 -10.77
C ILE A 702 -43.56 30.40 -11.36
N ALA A 703 -42.89 29.98 -12.43
CA ALA A 703 -41.86 30.78 -13.08
C ALA A 703 -42.44 31.93 -13.93
N GLU A 704 -43.67 31.78 -14.39
CA GLU A 704 -44.31 32.68 -15.35
C GLU A 704 -45.36 33.56 -14.69
N GLY A 705 -45.68 34.70 -15.32
CA GLY A 705 -46.76 35.58 -14.89
C GLY A 705 -46.32 36.82 -14.09
N PRO A 706 -46.99 37.97 -14.30
CA PRO A 706 -46.69 39.20 -13.56
C PRO A 706 -47.18 39.08 -12.10
N THR A 707 -46.39 39.61 -11.16
CA THR A 707 -46.78 39.63 -9.75
C THR A 707 -47.87 40.69 -9.53
N THR A 708 -49.05 40.25 -9.09
CA THR A 708 -50.19 41.16 -8.88
C THR A 708 -50.08 41.92 -7.56
N ALA A 709 -50.79 43.04 -7.40
CA ALA A 709 -50.81 43.78 -6.13
C ALA A 709 -51.37 42.93 -4.97
N ALA A 710 -52.40 42.11 -5.23
CA ALA A 710 -52.96 41.21 -4.23
C ALA A 710 -51.95 40.14 -3.77
N GLU A 711 -51.20 39.56 -4.71
CA GLU A 711 -50.10 38.63 -4.42
C GLU A 711 -49.00 39.32 -3.59
N GLN A 712 -48.61 40.54 -3.99
CA GLN A 712 -47.59 41.33 -3.32
C GLN A 712 -47.91 41.61 -1.85
N TYR A 713 -49.16 41.99 -1.55
CA TYR A 713 -49.63 42.20 -0.18
C TYR A 713 -49.75 40.89 0.61
N THR A 714 -50.11 39.79 -0.05
CA THR A 714 -50.21 38.48 0.60
C THR A 714 -48.85 38.01 1.13
N TYR A 715 -47.75 38.25 0.41
CA TYR A 715 -46.40 37.99 0.94
C TYR A 715 -46.12 38.73 2.25
N SER A 716 -46.48 40.01 2.33
CA SER A 716 -46.23 40.82 3.54
C SER A 716 -47.08 40.35 4.72
N ILE A 717 -48.36 40.05 4.48
CA ILE A 717 -49.26 39.52 5.53
C ILE A 717 -48.77 38.16 6.00
N ALA A 718 -48.40 37.26 5.09
CA ALA A 718 -47.93 35.93 5.43
C ALA A 718 -46.61 35.95 6.21
N TYR A 719 -45.64 36.78 5.82
CA TYR A 719 -44.39 36.93 6.57
C TYR A 719 -44.62 37.51 7.97
N LEU A 720 -45.51 38.50 8.10
CA LEU A 720 -45.88 39.06 9.40
C LEU A 720 -46.53 37.98 10.28
N ALA A 721 -47.50 37.24 9.74
CA ALA A 721 -48.17 36.15 10.44
C ALA A 721 -47.18 35.07 10.87
N PHE A 722 -46.28 34.65 9.96
CA PHE A 722 -45.23 33.68 10.25
C PHE A 722 -44.28 34.18 11.36
N GLY A 723 -43.86 35.45 11.31
CA GLY A 723 -43.06 36.09 12.35
C GLY A 723 -43.77 36.13 13.71
N VAL A 724 -45.06 36.50 13.74
CA VAL A 724 -45.87 36.52 14.97
C VAL A 724 -46.02 35.11 15.57
N VAL A 725 -46.25 34.10 14.73
CA VAL A 725 -46.32 32.70 15.19
C VAL A 725 -44.99 32.26 15.78
N LEU A 726 -43.85 32.57 15.12
CA LEU A 726 -42.53 32.29 15.68
C LEU A 726 -42.26 33.01 17.00
N LEU A 727 -42.74 34.25 17.16
CA LEU A 727 -42.63 35.00 18.42
C LEU A 727 -43.47 34.34 19.52
N GLY A 728 -44.70 33.94 19.20
CA GLY A 728 -45.57 33.18 20.09
C GLY A 728 -44.91 31.88 20.56
N ILE A 729 -44.35 31.09 19.64
CA ILE A 729 -43.57 29.89 19.95
C ILE A 729 -42.35 30.23 20.83
N GLY A 730 -41.63 31.30 20.52
CA GLY A 730 -40.47 31.76 21.28
C GLY A 730 -40.79 32.23 22.71
N ILE A 731 -42.01 32.70 22.95
CA ILE A 731 -42.52 33.06 24.28
C ILE A 731 -43.02 31.80 25.01
N LEU A 732 -43.88 30.99 24.39
CA LEU A 732 -44.49 29.80 24.99
C LEU A 732 -43.44 28.74 25.39
N PHE A 733 -42.44 28.52 24.55
CA PHE A 733 -41.37 27.53 24.80
C PHE A 733 -40.07 28.16 25.33
N ASN A 734 -40.09 29.44 25.70
CA ASN A 734 -38.93 30.20 26.17
C ASN A 734 -37.67 30.07 25.27
N SER A 735 -37.85 29.93 23.96
CA SER A 735 -36.75 29.72 23.00
C SER A 735 -36.19 31.05 22.50
N GLU A 736 -34.95 31.36 22.87
CA GLU A 736 -34.23 32.55 22.40
C GLU A 736 -34.03 32.55 20.88
N ARG A 737 -33.73 31.39 20.30
CA ARG A 737 -33.56 31.22 18.85
C ARG A 737 -34.85 31.55 18.07
N ALA A 738 -36.00 31.10 18.56
CA ALA A 738 -37.29 31.39 17.93
C ALA A 738 -37.65 32.89 18.02
N ARG A 739 -37.35 33.54 19.16
CA ARG A 739 -37.54 34.99 19.32
C ARG A 739 -36.64 35.79 18.36
N LEU A 740 -35.36 35.44 18.24
CA LEU A 740 -34.46 36.09 17.29
C LEU A 740 -34.90 35.87 15.84
N ALA A 741 -35.29 34.64 15.47
CA ALA A 741 -35.83 34.35 14.14
C ALA A 741 -37.09 35.18 13.85
N SER A 742 -38.01 35.29 14.81
CA SER A 742 -39.21 36.12 14.68
C SER A 742 -38.89 37.59 14.42
N ALA A 743 -37.90 38.14 15.14
CA ALA A 743 -37.47 39.51 14.96
C ALA A 743 -36.86 39.76 13.58
N VAL A 744 -36.06 38.81 13.07
CA VAL A 744 -35.51 38.86 11.71
C VAL A 744 -36.63 38.85 10.68
N VAL A 745 -37.61 37.94 10.79
CA VAL A 745 -38.74 37.86 9.84
C VAL A 745 -39.60 39.13 9.90
N ILE A 746 -39.95 39.61 11.08
CA ILE A 746 -40.74 40.84 11.25
C ILE A 746 -39.97 42.04 10.68
N GLY A 747 -38.67 42.15 10.97
CA GLY A 747 -37.80 43.18 10.41
C GLY A 747 -37.72 43.14 8.88
N LEU A 748 -37.59 41.94 8.29
CA LEU A 748 -37.64 41.73 6.84
C LEU A 748 -39.00 42.10 6.25
N THR A 749 -40.09 41.78 6.95
CA THR A 749 -41.46 42.11 6.52
C THR A 749 -41.67 43.61 6.48
N ILE A 750 -41.24 44.32 7.54
CA ILE A 750 -41.24 45.77 7.61
C ILE A 750 -40.41 46.30 6.43
N LEU A 751 -39.15 45.89 6.31
CA LEU A 751 -38.27 46.36 5.24
C LEU A 751 -38.88 46.15 3.83
N LYS A 752 -39.47 44.99 3.55
CA LYS A 752 -40.20 44.70 2.30
C LYS A 752 -41.37 45.66 2.09
N ALA A 753 -42.22 45.83 3.10
CA ALA A 753 -43.38 46.71 3.02
C ALA A 753 -42.96 48.15 2.65
N PHE A 754 -41.83 48.61 3.19
CA PHE A 754 -41.30 49.95 2.91
C PHE A 754 -40.58 50.07 1.56
N LEU A 755 -39.74 49.11 1.18
CA LEU A 755 -38.96 49.19 -0.06
C LEU A 755 -39.80 48.88 -1.29
N ILE A 756 -40.70 47.89 -1.18
CA ILE A 756 -41.41 47.35 -2.34
C ILE A 756 -42.87 47.80 -2.30
N ASP A 757 -43.59 47.59 -1.19
CA ASP A 757 -45.04 47.84 -1.19
C ASP A 757 -45.34 49.36 -1.23
N MET A 758 -44.51 50.21 -0.59
CA MET A 758 -44.62 51.67 -0.70
C MET A 758 -44.07 52.28 -1.98
N SER A 759 -43.31 51.55 -2.80
CA SER A 759 -42.85 52.05 -4.10
C SER A 759 -44.02 52.37 -5.05
N THR A 760 -45.19 51.79 -4.77
CA THR A 760 -46.45 52.00 -5.50
C THR A 760 -47.26 53.22 -5.03
N LEU A 761 -46.85 53.88 -3.93
CA LEU A 761 -47.56 55.05 -3.37
C LEU A 761 -46.94 56.37 -3.86
N THR A 762 -47.76 57.27 -4.43
CA THR A 762 -47.33 58.63 -4.87
C THR A 762 -47.79 59.74 -3.91
N GLY A 763 -47.01 60.83 -3.83
CA GLY A 763 -47.38 62.03 -3.08
C GLY A 763 -47.22 61.94 -1.54
N VAL A 764 -48.16 62.52 -0.80
CA VAL A 764 -48.09 62.74 0.66
C VAL A 764 -48.02 61.44 1.47
N TYR A 765 -48.62 60.36 0.97
CA TYR A 765 -48.62 59.05 1.63
C TYR A 765 -47.23 58.42 1.73
N ARG A 766 -46.33 58.71 0.78
CA ARG A 766 -44.93 58.27 0.83
C ARG A 766 -44.16 59.00 1.95
N ALA A 767 -44.37 60.30 2.10
CA ALA A 767 -43.72 61.12 3.13
C ALA A 767 -44.21 60.79 4.55
N LEU A 768 -45.53 60.63 4.75
CA LEU A 768 -46.11 60.23 6.04
C LEU A 768 -45.65 58.83 6.49
N SER A 769 -45.57 57.90 5.55
CA SER A 769 -45.15 56.53 5.86
C SER A 769 -43.65 56.45 6.22
N PHE A 770 -42.77 57.29 5.66
CA PHE A 770 -41.37 57.42 6.11
C PHE A 770 -41.25 57.98 7.54
N MET A 771 -42.09 58.95 7.92
CA MET A 771 -42.14 59.43 9.31
C MET A 771 -42.64 58.35 10.28
N CYS A 772 -43.65 57.58 9.87
CA CYS A 772 -44.17 56.46 10.67
C CYS A 772 -43.11 55.35 10.83
N LEU A 773 -42.32 55.05 9.79
CA LEU A 773 -41.19 54.13 9.85
C LEU A 773 -40.14 54.57 10.87
N GLY A 774 -39.75 55.84 10.85
CA GLY A 774 -38.79 56.38 11.81
C GLY A 774 -39.25 56.15 13.25
N LEU A 775 -40.52 56.40 13.53
CA LEU A 775 -41.14 56.13 14.84
C LEU A 775 -41.19 54.65 15.20
N VAL A 776 -41.56 53.77 14.25
CA VAL A 776 -41.64 52.32 14.48
C VAL A 776 -40.26 51.70 14.67
N LEU A 777 -39.23 52.12 13.93
CA LEU A 777 -37.85 51.66 14.13
C LEU A 777 -37.31 52.08 15.49
N VAL A 778 -37.62 53.31 15.94
CA VAL A 778 -37.29 53.78 17.29
C VAL A 778 -38.02 52.95 18.36
N ALA A 779 -39.30 52.65 18.15
CA ALA A 779 -40.09 51.81 19.06
C ALA A 779 -39.59 50.36 19.13
N ILE A 780 -39.21 49.76 18.01
CA ILE A 780 -38.64 48.41 17.96
C ILE A 780 -37.25 48.39 18.59
N GLY A 781 -36.38 49.37 18.30
CA GLY A 781 -35.08 49.51 18.94
C GLY A 781 -35.19 49.62 20.46
N TRP A 782 -36.16 50.39 20.94
CA TRP A 782 -36.48 50.50 22.37
C TRP A 782 -37.00 49.18 22.97
N LEU A 783 -37.89 48.46 22.27
CA LEU A 783 -38.41 47.17 22.73
C LEU A 783 -37.31 46.10 22.78
N TYR A 784 -36.40 46.11 21.80
CA TYR A 784 -35.27 45.17 21.74
C TYR A 784 -34.28 45.38 22.89
N GLN A 785 -33.94 46.64 23.21
CA GLN A 785 -33.11 46.96 24.36
C GLN A 785 -33.75 46.51 25.68
N ARG A 786 -35.08 46.64 25.81
CA ARG A 786 -35.80 46.24 27.03
C ARG A 786 -35.84 44.72 27.25
N ILE A 787 -35.77 43.91 26.19
CA ILE A 787 -35.81 42.44 26.27
C ILE A 787 -34.41 41.84 26.51
N LEU A 788 -33.36 42.39 25.90
CA LEU A 788 -31.99 41.85 26.00
C LEU A 788 -31.26 42.22 27.31
N PHE A 789 -31.48 43.42 27.87
CA PHE A 789 -30.70 43.91 29.01
C PHE A 789 -31.19 43.46 30.40
N ARG A 790 -32.27 42.65 30.49
CA ARG A 790 -32.82 42.22 31.79
C ARG A 790 -32.04 41.10 32.49
N ARG A 791 -30.92 40.62 31.91
CA ARG A 791 -30.11 39.51 32.48
C ARG A 791 -28.76 39.92 33.10
N GLN A 792 -28.36 41.19 33.03
CA GLN A 792 -27.11 41.67 33.67
C GLN A 792 -27.30 42.19 35.10
N ALA A 793 -28.53 42.32 35.60
CA ALA A 793 -28.81 42.91 36.91
C ALA A 793 -28.83 41.91 38.09
N SER A 794 -28.38 40.67 37.90
CA SER A 794 -28.39 39.63 38.95
C SER A 794 -27.05 38.90 39.03
N ALA A 795 -25.97 39.64 39.30
CA ALA A 795 -24.73 39.10 39.85
C ALA A 795 -24.56 39.70 41.27
N PRO A 796 -24.24 38.92 42.31
CA PRO A 796 -24.04 39.46 43.65
C PRO A 796 -22.77 40.34 43.68
N PRO A 797 -22.72 41.40 44.51
CA PRO A 797 -21.53 42.23 44.63
C PRO A 797 -20.35 41.42 45.21
N PRO A 798 -19.10 41.71 44.78
CA PRO A 798 -17.93 41.03 45.31
C PRO A 798 -17.72 41.40 46.78
N ALA A 799 -17.33 40.41 47.59
CA ALA A 799 -17.02 40.58 49.01
C ALA A 799 -15.85 41.57 49.21
N PRO A 800 -15.84 42.37 50.31
CA PRO A 800 -14.77 43.34 50.54
C PRO A 800 -13.45 42.63 50.83
N ALA A 801 -12.39 43.10 50.17
CA ALA A 801 -11.02 42.65 50.38
C ALA A 801 -10.52 43.03 51.78
N VAL A 802 -10.10 42.03 52.55
CA VAL A 802 -9.35 42.22 53.80
C VAL A 802 -7.98 42.80 53.45
N SER A 803 -7.67 43.97 54.01
CA SER A 803 -6.39 44.65 53.89
C SER A 803 -5.34 43.97 54.79
N PRO A 804 -4.10 43.74 54.34
CA PRO A 804 -3.00 43.41 55.24
C PRO A 804 -2.34 44.70 55.72
N GLY A 805 -2.35 44.93 57.04
CA GLY A 805 -1.58 45.98 57.68
C GLY A 805 -1.40 45.66 59.17
N GLY A 806 -0.17 45.34 59.57
CA GLY A 806 0.22 45.03 60.95
C GLY A 806 1.21 43.87 61.02
#